data_AF-A0AAV2JLN3-F1
#
_entry.id   AF-A0AAV2JLN3-F1
#
_cell.length_a   1.000
_cell.length_b   1.000
_cell.length_c   1.000
_cell.angle_alpha   90.00
_cell.angle_beta   90.00
_cell.angle_gamma   90.00
#
_symmetry.space_group_name_H-M   'P 1'
#
loop_
_entity.id
_entity.type
_entity.pdbx_description
1 polymer ?
#
loop_
_entity_poly.entity_id
_entity_poly.type
_entity_poly.pdbx_seq_one_letter_code
_entity_poly.pdbx_strand_id
1 'polypeptide(L)'
;MGEELVLQDTWSESLDQDFCTSTPLRLAPVSSSSLVSSSFSSSLLSVLDNGTGTASPEQVLSLWRDEGLRDGPRVLQLLDFPGDEPVSLSDLSSVLQNELCVSSNIVHQAALICFRTELQHLQSVLEQSRREKDKYRSDLEKSDFRNLQLLREMDERQTGGASSLPSLMPLPHRQVEVACRGRVSELRSQLQQEVESVQQLETEKSSLHRTLQELTTRQTHQQGELSTLTQENLSLHQDLSELRLKLNESETSFNKLQQELERLLVDKFSLEPGGGAASPERLTEIIRGYEEECRELRDRNDELTSELVKSQRKTRRPRDQRTPDNGDHGNHSNHSNHWLLPQWNIRTLLVSGGSCFLPTEQTELALEQLRQNHQEEVQQLQVKMETQVNYYERSLEQMRRSMELERKDISQGFKMEICELEEQKSELEAQLKTMKEQAERHQQRATESRDREQSKRLQRERAEMEQNFAREISNLVQKLSAEKDQLEAELRLKMDQGQLVLRSEAERREAELRVVWENQLANQEETQHLRSSLVQSEERLREACVQLKESATFLESHEKLNTRLMREGAKLEVELQDKEEELQHKEAELQKARNVEEELSMDRQKLIRDLKEQAMRADQSEASLQEVTVRLNQLQLSLKVQLGQSERRLQMMTAQFHHSQTCLGNANAQLDQLQKSLLEITPRFSQSEKSLQEMSAQLGQSHELVERLQLLKSQSNSSLERRMGARLSNEGAGLTEDWAELALRLRAERDGYMRLCDQLSSQIVEMEEELQRRSADLVRQSELQRLRSESEQRLGHMEELVRRLETEDSAPYRTQVDDLRSENVALLERVSLLQQEVTSLEEEVDRKRRKTEETEQERETMKDVQERLNKENFGLRQQVLDLSNRNLELSSSNAEMSLKTRRAEEDSTTLQRLKEELVQSEREKHQLQVELSATKRQGETLSESLRSHEKEAESLRAQLQLANQEALTIKQEVTLTQQRLKDTHNKGEELDLCLRKLITEKEKVTSSMEEELQMLQIRNQELQSKVAEVQTQDQEIHRLNQQLLELKTQVEQLERTKNQAQDQVLRADTALSVIQSQHLRQIHQIQTESKSQTETETRTRAELDSALDQLRDERERRARVEQELGEREMGKRQGEQEAVSRLSLRAEDLQLQLKATRGLLQEKSSELKEQVSRFSAVSLLLQQLQLQQSELMVALQQSEQRLSVTLNQNSLLQAKNQTLNQLLRRLVPEALS
;
A
#
# COMPACT_ATOMS: atom_id res chain seq x y z
N MET A 1 -39.39 46.97 -12.37
CA MET A 1 -38.65 48.21 -12.62
C MET A 1 -37.23 47.80 -13.00
N GLY A 2 -36.81 47.82 -14.25
CA GLY A 2 -37.57 48.12 -15.46
C GLY A 2 -37.14 49.40 -16.16
N GLU A 3 -36.04 49.33 -16.89
CA GLU A 3 -35.73 50.17 -18.04
C GLU A 3 -34.78 49.36 -18.94
N GLU A 4 -35.27 48.92 -20.10
CA GLU A 4 -34.44 48.43 -21.19
C GLU A 4 -34.17 49.61 -22.13
N LEU A 5 -32.94 49.75 -22.64
CA LEU A 5 -32.73 50.51 -23.86
C LEU A 5 -31.56 49.94 -24.67
N VAL A 6 -31.93 49.42 -25.85
CA VAL A 6 -31.03 48.90 -26.88
C VAL A 6 -30.13 50.01 -27.41
N LEU A 7 -28.86 49.68 -27.72
CA LEU A 7 -28.15 50.29 -28.84
C LEU A 7 -27.17 49.29 -29.47
N GLN A 8 -26.88 49.53 -30.75
CA GLN A 8 -26.11 48.66 -31.63
C GLN A 8 -24.70 49.19 -31.89
N ASP A 9 -23.79 48.24 -32.17
CA ASP A 9 -22.64 48.35 -33.09
C ASP A 9 -21.54 49.42 -32.85
N THR A 10 -20.40 49.17 -33.50
CA THR A 10 -19.17 49.99 -33.56
C THR A 10 -18.39 50.16 -32.24
N TRP A 11 -17.12 49.74 -32.28
CA TRP A 11 -15.91 50.50 -31.87
C TRP A 11 -14.67 49.60 -32.06
N SER A 12 -14.50 49.13 -33.31
CA SER A 12 -13.15 49.01 -33.87
C SER A 12 -12.63 50.41 -34.16
N GLU A 13 -11.32 50.57 -34.32
CA GLU A 13 -10.63 51.83 -34.67
C GLU A 13 -10.70 52.95 -33.61
N SER A 14 -9.60 53.14 -32.88
CA SER A 14 -8.74 54.33 -33.10
C SER A 14 -7.61 54.42 -32.07
N LEU A 15 -6.40 54.04 -32.48
CA LEU A 15 -5.17 54.59 -31.90
C LEU A 15 -4.01 54.49 -32.89
N ASP A 16 -4.29 54.87 -34.14
CA ASP A 16 -3.33 54.92 -35.23
C ASP A 16 -3.61 56.16 -36.08
N GLN A 17 -3.02 57.31 -35.70
CA GLN A 17 -2.66 58.38 -36.63
C GLN A 17 -1.73 59.43 -36.01
N ASP A 18 -1.04 60.12 -36.92
CA ASP A 18 -0.24 61.34 -36.79
C ASP A 18 1.22 61.21 -36.25
N PHE A 19 2.27 61.55 -37.03
CA PHE A 19 2.31 62.15 -38.38
C PHE A 19 3.53 61.70 -39.21
N CYS A 20 3.34 61.78 -40.54
CA CYS A 20 4.24 61.83 -41.72
C CYS A 20 5.80 61.86 -41.56
N THR A 21 6.61 61.49 -42.56
CA THR A 21 6.42 61.62 -44.04
C THR A 21 6.96 60.46 -44.88
N SER A 22 6.28 60.19 -45.99
CA SER A 22 6.71 59.27 -47.06
C SER A 22 7.76 59.87 -48.02
N THR A 23 8.69 59.04 -48.52
CA THR A 23 9.13 59.11 -49.92
C THR A 23 9.52 57.70 -50.43
N PRO A 24 9.07 57.25 -51.61
CA PRO A 24 9.20 55.84 -52.00
C PRO A 24 10.47 55.55 -52.83
N LEU A 25 11.41 54.78 -52.27
CA LEU A 25 12.49 54.18 -53.07
C LEU A 25 12.01 52.90 -53.78
N ARG A 26 11.33 53.15 -54.90
CA ARG A 26 11.39 52.41 -56.17
C ARG A 26 11.99 51.00 -56.09
N LEU A 27 11.14 49.97 -56.21
CA LEU A 27 11.55 48.61 -56.53
C LEU A 27 12.31 48.59 -57.87
N ALA A 28 13.63 48.64 -57.81
CA ALA A 28 14.51 48.20 -58.89
C ALA A 28 14.86 46.73 -58.65
N PRO A 29 14.97 45.89 -59.70
CA PRO A 29 15.31 44.49 -59.53
C PRO A 29 16.76 44.34 -59.11
N VAL A 30 16.99 44.04 -57.82
CA VAL A 30 18.26 43.44 -57.39
C VAL A 30 18.26 42.00 -57.89
N SER A 31 18.75 41.82 -59.11
CA SER A 31 19.09 40.51 -59.67
C SER A 31 19.96 39.74 -58.68
N SER A 32 19.77 38.43 -58.62
CA SER A 32 20.47 37.54 -57.68
C SER A 32 21.95 37.36 -58.04
N SER A 33 22.77 38.37 -57.77
CA SER A 33 24.22 38.35 -57.96
C SER A 33 24.92 37.57 -56.84
N SER A 34 25.01 36.26 -57.05
CA SER A 34 26.12 35.40 -56.61
C SER A 34 26.87 35.79 -55.32
N LEU A 35 26.50 35.18 -54.18
CA LEU A 35 27.39 34.97 -53.02
C LEU A 35 28.52 33.97 -53.32
N VAL A 36 28.96 33.87 -54.57
CA VAL A 36 29.97 32.95 -55.10
C VAL A 36 30.94 33.75 -55.97
N SER A 37 31.54 34.78 -55.38
CA SER A 37 32.83 35.31 -55.81
C SER A 37 33.70 35.68 -54.60
N SER A 38 33.79 34.75 -53.65
CA SER A 38 34.89 34.70 -52.66
C SER A 38 36.11 33.96 -53.23
N SER A 39 36.24 33.94 -54.56
CA SER A 39 37.49 33.63 -55.25
C SER A 39 38.48 34.75 -54.94
N PHE A 40 39.70 34.42 -54.52
CA PHE A 40 40.76 35.41 -54.25
C PHE A 40 41.39 35.98 -55.53
N SER A 41 40.58 36.22 -56.57
CA SER A 41 40.94 37.05 -57.71
C SER A 41 40.84 38.52 -57.28
N SER A 42 42.00 39.16 -57.07
CA SER A 42 42.05 40.57 -56.65
C SER A 42 41.48 41.46 -57.76
N SER A 43 40.32 42.06 -57.54
CA SER A 43 39.74 43.05 -58.45
C SER A 43 40.36 44.42 -58.20
N LEU A 44 41.30 44.83 -59.04
CA LEU A 44 41.78 46.20 -59.10
C LEU A 44 40.68 47.12 -59.60
N LEU A 45 40.72 48.39 -59.16
CA LEU A 45 39.80 49.46 -59.53
C LEU A 45 38.39 49.31 -58.93
N SER A 46 38.26 48.71 -57.74
CA SER A 46 37.00 48.76 -56.96
C SER A 46 36.58 50.21 -56.66
N VAL A 47 37.55 51.12 -56.60
CA VAL A 47 37.40 52.59 -56.53
C VAL A 47 36.50 53.15 -57.65
N LEU A 48 36.41 52.47 -58.80
CA LEU A 48 35.60 52.86 -59.96
C LEU A 48 34.35 51.99 -60.12
N ASP A 49 34.17 50.93 -59.32
CA ASP A 49 32.99 50.07 -59.40
C ASP A 49 31.82 50.69 -58.61
N ASN A 50 30.76 51.02 -59.33
CA ASN A 50 29.50 51.51 -58.79
C ASN A 50 28.47 50.38 -58.55
N GLY A 51 28.89 49.11 -58.71
CA GLY A 51 28.05 47.93 -58.67
C GLY A 51 27.70 47.33 -60.04
N THR A 52 28.24 47.87 -61.14
CA THR A 52 28.05 47.30 -62.50
C THR A 52 29.28 46.58 -63.06
N GLY A 53 30.40 46.50 -62.32
CA GLY A 53 31.63 45.80 -62.73
C GLY A 53 32.31 46.39 -63.98
N THR A 54 31.90 47.59 -64.38
CA THR A 54 32.25 48.25 -65.65
C THR A 54 32.41 49.74 -65.42
N ALA A 55 33.45 50.35 -65.98
CA ALA A 55 33.71 51.79 -65.89
C ALA A 55 33.85 52.41 -67.29
N SER A 56 33.55 53.71 -67.42
CA SER A 56 33.84 54.40 -68.67
C SER A 56 35.36 54.56 -68.88
N PRO A 57 35.85 54.54 -70.14
CA PRO A 57 37.27 54.80 -70.44
C PRO A 57 37.75 56.12 -69.82
N GLU A 58 36.93 57.17 -69.85
CA GLU A 58 37.28 58.47 -69.27
C GLU A 58 37.55 58.42 -67.76
N GLN A 59 36.81 57.59 -67.00
CA GLN A 59 37.03 57.41 -65.56
C GLN A 59 38.35 56.71 -65.27
N VAL A 60 38.66 55.61 -65.96
CA VAL A 60 39.95 54.91 -65.84
C VAL A 60 41.11 55.84 -66.21
N LEU A 61 40.96 56.58 -67.31
CA LEU A 61 41.94 57.56 -67.78
C LEU A 61 42.09 58.77 -66.85
N SER A 62 41.06 59.15 -66.10
CA SER A 62 41.14 60.21 -65.08
C SER A 62 41.94 59.76 -63.86
N LEU A 63 41.64 58.57 -63.31
CA LEU A 63 42.38 57.99 -62.17
C LEU A 63 43.87 57.82 -62.49
N TRP A 64 44.19 57.33 -63.70
CA TRP A 64 45.59 57.24 -64.14
C TRP A 64 46.25 58.60 -64.33
N ARG A 65 45.55 59.59 -64.89
CA ARG A 65 46.07 60.95 -65.12
C ARG A 65 46.38 61.68 -63.82
N ASP A 66 45.49 61.58 -62.84
CA ASP A 66 45.62 62.24 -61.54
C ASP A 66 46.76 61.63 -60.73
N GLU A 67 47.02 60.32 -60.90
CA GLU A 67 48.20 59.61 -60.38
C GLU A 67 49.44 59.68 -61.30
N GLY A 68 49.41 60.54 -62.33
CA GLY A 68 50.59 60.98 -63.08
C GLY A 68 50.82 60.34 -64.47
N LEU A 69 50.01 59.37 -64.88
CA LEU A 69 50.10 58.75 -66.23
C LEU A 69 49.44 59.62 -67.30
N ARG A 70 50.26 60.30 -68.10
CA ARG A 70 49.79 61.17 -69.19
C ARG A 70 49.32 60.38 -70.42
N ASP A 71 49.97 59.25 -70.70
CA ASP A 71 49.72 58.44 -71.91
C ASP A 71 48.71 57.29 -71.68
N GLY A 72 47.77 57.44 -70.74
CA GLY A 72 46.74 56.44 -70.43
C GLY A 72 45.99 55.84 -71.65
N PRO A 73 45.60 56.61 -72.69
CA PRO A 73 44.94 56.05 -73.87
C PRO A 73 45.83 55.07 -74.65
N ARG A 74 47.16 55.27 -74.59
CA ARG A 74 48.14 54.35 -75.19
C ARG A 74 48.22 53.05 -74.41
N VAL A 75 47.97 53.06 -73.10
CA VAL A 75 47.90 51.84 -72.27
C VAL A 75 46.66 51.03 -72.62
N LEU A 76 45.46 51.63 -72.69
CA LEU A 76 44.25 50.90 -73.11
C LEU A 76 44.40 50.30 -74.51
N GLN A 77 44.98 51.06 -75.46
CA GLN A 77 45.27 50.57 -76.82
C GLN A 77 46.33 49.45 -76.86
N LEU A 78 47.28 49.40 -75.92
CA LEU A 78 48.27 48.32 -75.80
C LEU A 78 47.71 47.06 -75.13
N LEU A 79 46.53 47.16 -74.52
CA LEU A 79 45.80 46.08 -73.87
C LEU A 79 44.55 45.65 -74.66
N ASP A 80 44.48 46.05 -75.94
CA ASP A 80 43.37 45.79 -76.89
C ASP A 80 41.96 46.24 -76.42
N PHE A 81 41.87 47.18 -75.47
CA PHE A 81 40.59 47.79 -75.07
C PHE A 81 40.19 48.95 -76.01
N PRO A 82 38.98 48.92 -76.61
CA PRO A 82 38.48 50.01 -77.44
C PRO A 82 38.19 51.28 -76.63
N GLY A 83 38.50 52.45 -77.19
CA GLY A 83 38.43 53.73 -76.48
C GLY A 83 37.03 54.31 -76.26
N ASP A 84 36.02 53.79 -76.95
CA ASP A 84 34.64 54.34 -76.98
C ASP A 84 33.60 53.45 -76.25
N GLU A 85 33.98 52.25 -75.78
CA GLU A 85 33.08 51.30 -75.10
C GLU A 85 33.42 51.17 -73.59
N PRO A 86 32.45 50.83 -72.72
CA PRO A 86 32.71 50.67 -71.29
C PRO A 86 33.68 49.51 -71.01
N VAL A 87 34.71 49.78 -70.20
CA VAL A 87 35.76 48.83 -69.87
C VAL A 87 35.31 47.92 -68.72
N SER A 88 35.37 46.61 -68.95
CA SER A 88 35.17 45.58 -67.92
C SER A 88 36.29 45.66 -66.86
N LEU A 89 35.93 45.90 -65.61
CA LEU A 89 36.90 46.11 -64.53
C LEU A 89 37.60 44.79 -64.14
N SER A 90 36.89 43.65 -64.17
CA SER A 90 37.48 42.33 -63.93
C SER A 90 38.55 41.99 -64.98
N ASP A 91 38.28 42.31 -66.24
CA ASP A 91 39.13 41.89 -67.34
C ASP A 91 40.34 42.83 -67.46
N LEU A 92 40.14 44.14 -67.30
CA LEU A 92 41.25 45.09 -67.17
C LEU A 92 42.14 44.76 -65.96
N SER A 93 41.55 44.41 -64.81
CA SER A 93 42.29 43.97 -63.62
C SER A 93 43.13 42.71 -63.91
N SER A 94 42.52 41.69 -64.52
CA SER A 94 43.20 40.44 -64.89
C SER A 94 44.37 40.69 -65.85
N VAL A 95 44.17 41.49 -66.90
CA VAL A 95 45.22 41.83 -67.87
C VAL A 95 46.36 42.62 -67.20
N LEU A 96 46.06 43.65 -66.40
CA LEU A 96 47.07 44.42 -65.67
C LEU A 96 47.87 43.57 -64.65
N GLN A 97 47.27 42.52 -64.09
CA GLN A 97 47.95 41.61 -63.17
C GLN A 97 48.91 40.66 -63.90
N ASN A 98 48.50 40.13 -65.05
CA ASN A 98 49.37 39.28 -65.87
C ASN A 98 50.56 40.07 -66.44
N GLU A 99 50.33 41.31 -66.88
CA GLU A 99 51.38 42.22 -67.38
C GLU A 99 52.35 42.72 -66.30
N LEU A 100 52.01 42.61 -65.01
CA LEU A 100 52.94 42.97 -63.92
C LEU A 100 54.18 42.04 -63.89
N CYS A 101 54.07 40.85 -64.48
CA CYS A 101 55.17 39.88 -64.61
C CYS A 101 56.13 40.14 -65.79
N VAL A 102 55.87 41.13 -66.65
CA VAL A 102 56.66 41.42 -67.86
C VAL A 102 57.35 42.78 -67.73
N SER A 103 58.55 42.91 -68.31
CA SER A 103 59.52 43.96 -67.95
C SER A 103 59.19 45.36 -68.48
N SER A 104 59.10 46.33 -67.56
CA SER A 104 59.38 47.77 -67.78
C SER A 104 58.69 48.42 -68.98
N ASN A 105 57.37 48.24 -69.12
CA ASN A 105 56.54 48.94 -70.10
C ASN A 105 55.54 49.89 -69.40
N ILE A 106 54.93 50.84 -70.12
CA ILE A 106 54.00 51.84 -69.56
C ILE A 106 52.79 51.16 -68.88
N VAL A 107 52.38 50.00 -69.40
CA VAL A 107 51.37 49.10 -68.81
C VAL A 107 51.69 48.72 -67.35
N HIS A 108 52.96 48.42 -67.03
CA HIS A 108 53.38 48.06 -65.68
C HIS A 108 53.24 49.25 -64.71
N GLN A 109 53.47 50.48 -65.18
CA GLN A 109 53.23 51.69 -64.39
C GLN A 109 51.72 51.90 -64.13
N ALA A 110 50.85 51.58 -65.09
CA ALA A 110 49.40 51.60 -64.90
C ALA A 110 48.94 50.53 -63.89
N ALA A 111 49.44 49.30 -63.99
CA ALA A 111 49.15 48.24 -63.04
C ALA A 111 49.57 48.63 -61.60
N LEU A 112 50.78 49.17 -61.41
CA LEU A 112 51.24 49.66 -60.11
C LEU A 112 50.40 50.82 -59.56
N ILE A 113 49.91 51.71 -60.42
CA ILE A 113 48.98 52.79 -60.01
C ILE A 113 47.63 52.21 -59.58
N CYS A 114 47.06 51.28 -60.34
CA CYS A 114 45.84 50.57 -59.94
C CYS A 114 46.01 49.87 -58.58
N PHE A 115 47.10 49.13 -58.38
CA PHE A 115 47.40 48.47 -57.09
C PHE A 115 47.53 49.48 -55.94
N ARG A 116 48.17 50.63 -56.16
CA ARG A 116 48.32 51.67 -55.13
C ARG A 116 47.00 52.33 -54.77
N THR A 117 46.17 52.70 -55.76
CA THR A 117 44.84 53.30 -55.51
C THR A 117 43.89 52.29 -54.88
N GLU A 118 43.95 51.02 -55.28
CA GLU A 118 43.16 49.94 -54.69
C GLU A 118 43.48 49.76 -53.20
N LEU A 119 44.76 49.66 -52.85
CA LEU A 119 45.19 49.53 -51.45
C LEU A 119 44.78 50.74 -50.59
N GLN A 120 44.85 51.96 -51.14
CA GLN A 120 44.41 53.17 -50.45
C GLN A 120 42.89 53.22 -50.25
N HIS A 121 42.11 52.81 -51.26
CA HIS A 121 40.66 52.73 -51.16
C HIS A 121 40.22 51.66 -50.13
N LEU A 122 40.77 50.45 -50.21
CA LEU A 122 40.48 49.37 -49.26
C LEU A 122 40.87 49.75 -47.82
N GLN A 123 41.96 50.49 -47.62
CA GLN A 123 42.29 51.07 -46.31
C GLN A 123 41.23 52.08 -45.85
N SER A 124 40.80 53.01 -46.71
CA SER A 124 39.75 53.99 -46.38
C SER A 124 38.41 53.31 -46.03
N VAL A 125 38.01 52.29 -46.78
CA VAL A 125 36.77 51.52 -46.54
C VAL A 125 36.87 50.72 -45.23
N LEU A 126 38.02 50.09 -44.95
CA LEU A 126 38.27 49.39 -43.70
C LEU A 126 38.23 50.34 -42.50
N GLU A 127 38.83 51.53 -42.61
CA GLU A 127 38.75 52.55 -41.55
C GLU A 127 37.33 53.09 -41.37
N GLN A 128 36.56 53.30 -42.45
CA GLN A 128 35.16 53.71 -42.34
C GLN A 128 34.33 52.64 -41.65
N SER A 129 34.41 51.39 -42.08
CA SER A 129 33.71 50.26 -41.44
C SER A 129 34.09 50.12 -39.96
N ARG A 130 35.35 50.37 -39.61
CA ARG A 130 35.79 50.44 -38.20
C ARG A 130 35.16 51.62 -37.45
N ARG A 131 35.16 52.83 -38.01
CA ARG A 131 34.51 54.02 -37.40
C ARG A 131 33.03 53.79 -37.16
N GLU A 132 32.33 53.17 -38.11
CA GLU A 132 30.92 52.80 -37.98
C GLU A 132 30.71 51.73 -36.89
N LYS A 133 31.51 50.67 -36.88
CA LYS A 133 31.47 49.62 -35.85
C LYS A 133 31.73 50.15 -34.43
N ASP A 134 32.73 51.01 -34.27
CA ASP A 134 33.06 51.61 -32.98
C ASP A 134 32.01 52.65 -32.55
N LYS A 135 31.33 53.33 -33.50
CA LYS A 135 30.12 54.13 -33.23
C LYS A 135 28.96 53.25 -32.75
N TYR A 136 28.61 52.18 -33.46
CA TYR A 136 27.51 51.29 -33.07
C TYR A 136 27.74 50.65 -31.69
N ARG A 137 29.00 50.34 -31.33
CA ARG A 137 29.38 49.95 -29.97
C ARG A 137 29.11 51.03 -28.95
N SER A 138 29.57 52.26 -29.19
CA SER A 138 29.33 53.39 -28.29
C SER A 138 27.85 53.73 -28.13
N ASP A 139 27.04 53.58 -29.18
CA ASP A 139 25.60 53.83 -29.14
C ASP A 139 24.84 52.68 -28.44
N LEU A 140 25.30 51.43 -28.57
CA LEU A 140 24.83 50.29 -27.77
C LEU A 140 25.18 50.47 -26.28
N GLU A 141 26.42 50.83 -25.94
CA GLU A 141 26.87 51.11 -24.57
C GLU A 141 26.04 52.23 -23.89
N LYS A 142 25.63 53.27 -24.65
CA LYS A 142 24.71 54.31 -24.17
C LYS A 142 23.30 53.77 -23.93
N SER A 143 22.80 52.91 -24.82
CA SER A 143 21.51 52.24 -24.69
C SER A 143 21.49 51.37 -23.42
N ASP A 144 22.51 50.52 -23.25
CA ASP A 144 22.66 49.65 -22.09
C ASP A 144 22.86 50.43 -20.79
N PHE A 145 23.63 51.53 -20.82
CA PHE A 145 23.72 52.44 -19.68
C PHE A 145 22.35 53.06 -19.33
N ARG A 146 21.56 53.50 -20.31
CA ARG A 146 20.22 54.04 -20.06
C ARG A 146 19.24 52.97 -19.58
N ASN A 147 19.36 51.73 -20.06
CA ASN A 147 18.58 50.59 -19.57
C ASN A 147 18.96 50.26 -18.12
N LEU A 148 20.24 50.22 -17.77
CA LEU A 148 20.75 50.04 -16.40
C LEU A 148 20.44 51.23 -15.48
N GLN A 149 20.19 52.42 -16.03
CA GLN A 149 19.67 53.55 -15.29
C GLN A 149 18.16 53.42 -15.06
N LEU A 150 17.38 53.02 -16.07
CA LEU A 150 15.94 52.78 -15.96
C LEU A 150 15.61 51.61 -15.02
N LEU A 151 16.41 50.54 -15.01
CA LEU A 151 16.32 49.48 -14.00
C LEU A 151 16.58 50.06 -12.59
N ARG A 152 17.63 50.86 -12.39
CA ARG A 152 17.87 51.49 -11.08
C ARG A 152 16.77 52.47 -10.68
N GLU A 153 16.27 53.30 -11.59
CA GLU A 153 15.10 54.17 -11.34
C GLU A 153 13.84 53.36 -11.01
N MET A 154 13.70 52.14 -11.55
CA MET A 154 12.61 51.22 -11.22
C MET A 154 12.81 50.57 -9.85
N ASP A 155 14.00 50.07 -9.55
CA ASP A 155 14.36 49.43 -8.28
C ASP A 155 14.34 50.43 -7.12
N GLU A 156 14.74 51.69 -7.35
CA GLU A 156 14.58 52.82 -6.43
C GLU A 156 13.11 53.17 -6.18
N ARG A 157 12.23 53.02 -7.18
CA ARG A 157 10.77 53.14 -6.98
C ARG A 157 10.17 51.96 -6.23
N GLN A 158 10.70 50.74 -6.41
CA GLN A 158 10.26 49.55 -5.66
C GLN A 158 10.72 49.62 -4.19
N THR A 159 11.98 49.99 -3.93
CA THR A 159 12.57 50.07 -2.58
C THR A 159 12.17 51.34 -1.82
N GLY A 160 12.15 52.50 -2.47
CA GLY A 160 11.61 53.74 -1.92
C GLY A 160 10.09 53.65 -1.67
N GLY A 161 9.37 52.97 -2.57
CA GLY A 161 7.95 52.66 -2.42
C GLY A 161 7.60 51.76 -1.24
N ALA A 162 8.59 51.07 -0.64
CA ALA A 162 8.43 50.23 0.54
C ALA A 162 8.77 50.94 1.87
N SER A 163 9.31 52.17 1.84
CA SER A 163 9.88 52.82 3.04
C SER A 163 9.42 54.25 3.33
N SER A 164 8.82 54.99 2.38
CA SER A 164 8.42 56.39 2.63
C SER A 164 7.18 56.88 1.86
N LEU A 165 5.98 56.48 2.31
CA LEU A 165 4.84 57.42 2.41
C LEU A 165 3.71 56.87 3.29
N PRO A 166 3.40 57.49 4.45
CA PRO A 166 2.19 57.19 5.21
C PRO A 166 0.91 57.58 4.47
N SER A 167 -0.20 56.96 4.88
CA SER A 167 -1.58 57.27 4.49
C SER A 167 -1.86 58.74 4.17
N LEU A 168 -2.31 59.02 2.93
CA LEU A 168 -3.41 59.95 2.56
C LEU A 168 -3.50 60.22 1.03
N MET A 169 -3.68 59.17 0.19
CA MET A 169 -4.37 59.26 -1.12
C MET A 169 -4.53 57.85 -1.75
N PRO A 170 -5.74 57.25 -1.74
CA PRO A 170 -5.97 55.96 -2.39
C PRO A 170 -6.16 56.14 -3.90
N LEU A 171 -5.12 55.85 -4.70
CA LEU A 171 -5.29 55.65 -6.14
C LEU A 171 -6.08 54.34 -6.38
N PRO A 172 -7.27 54.37 -7.02
CA PRO A 172 -8.16 53.20 -7.10
C PRO A 172 -7.49 51.94 -7.67
N HIS A 173 -6.60 52.14 -8.66
CA HIS A 173 -5.83 51.08 -9.30
C HIS A 173 -5.09 50.17 -8.30
N ARG A 174 -4.49 50.71 -7.22
CA ARG A 174 -3.80 49.88 -6.22
C ARG A 174 -4.74 49.03 -5.37
N GLN A 175 -5.96 49.51 -5.09
CA GLN A 175 -6.96 48.71 -4.38
C GLN A 175 -7.53 47.61 -5.27
N VAL A 176 -7.80 47.92 -6.55
CA VAL A 176 -8.22 46.93 -7.55
C VAL A 176 -7.11 45.90 -7.81
N GLU A 177 -5.85 46.31 -7.92
CA GLU A 177 -4.69 45.43 -8.10
C GLU A 177 -4.53 44.47 -6.91
N VAL A 178 -4.60 44.97 -5.68
CA VAL A 178 -4.53 44.13 -4.46
C VAL A 178 -5.74 43.18 -4.36
N ALA A 179 -6.95 43.64 -4.70
CA ALA A 179 -8.15 42.80 -4.70
C ALA A 179 -8.09 41.70 -5.77
N CYS A 180 -7.66 42.03 -7.00
CA CYS A 180 -7.41 41.06 -8.06
C CYS A 180 -6.29 40.09 -7.68
N ARG A 181 -5.19 40.55 -7.07
CA ARG A 181 -4.10 39.69 -6.58
C ARG A 181 -4.59 38.71 -5.52
N GLY A 182 -5.40 39.19 -4.55
CA GLY A 182 -6.04 38.36 -3.53
C GLY A 182 -6.95 37.30 -4.13
N ARG A 183 -7.85 37.70 -5.03
CA ARG A 183 -8.78 36.80 -5.74
C ARG A 183 -8.05 35.80 -6.66
N VAL A 184 -6.91 36.17 -7.23
CA VAL A 184 -6.04 35.25 -8.00
C VAL A 184 -5.31 34.27 -7.07
N SER A 185 -4.86 34.67 -5.88
CA SER A 185 -4.32 33.71 -4.90
C SER A 185 -5.39 32.76 -4.36
N GLU A 186 -6.61 33.24 -4.14
CA GLU A 186 -7.74 32.43 -3.71
C GLU A 186 -8.17 31.43 -4.78
N LEU A 187 -8.35 31.87 -6.03
CA LEU A 187 -8.62 30.98 -7.17
C LEU A 187 -7.48 29.97 -7.43
N ARG A 188 -6.21 30.33 -7.17
CA ARG A 188 -5.09 29.39 -7.23
C ARG A 188 -5.14 28.36 -6.11
N SER A 189 -5.50 28.76 -4.89
CA SER A 189 -5.67 27.84 -3.76
C SER A 189 -6.85 26.88 -4.00
N GLN A 190 -7.95 27.37 -4.55
CA GLN A 190 -9.11 26.56 -4.93
C GLN A 190 -8.76 25.60 -6.06
N LEU A 191 -8.11 26.08 -7.14
CA LEU A 191 -7.65 25.22 -8.24
C LEU A 191 -6.67 24.15 -7.77
N GLN A 192 -5.77 24.48 -6.83
CA GLN A 192 -4.84 23.50 -6.29
C GLN A 192 -5.56 22.47 -5.40
N GLN A 193 -6.52 22.88 -4.56
CA GLN A 193 -7.35 21.96 -3.80
C GLN A 193 -8.22 21.05 -4.68
N GLU A 194 -8.74 21.56 -5.80
CA GLU A 194 -9.44 20.77 -6.82
C GLU A 194 -8.49 19.79 -7.53
N VAL A 195 -7.26 20.19 -7.85
CA VAL A 195 -6.25 19.29 -8.45
C VAL A 195 -5.84 18.19 -7.45
N GLU A 196 -5.67 18.53 -6.17
CA GLU A 196 -5.36 17.57 -5.11
C GLU A 196 -6.52 16.57 -4.89
N SER A 197 -7.78 17.03 -4.94
CA SER A 197 -8.95 16.14 -4.85
C SER A 197 -9.14 15.26 -6.10
N VAL A 198 -8.85 15.78 -7.29
CA VAL A 198 -8.84 14.99 -8.54
C VAL A 198 -7.73 13.94 -8.50
N GLN A 199 -6.53 14.27 -8.00
CA GLN A 199 -5.45 13.28 -7.82
C GLN A 199 -5.84 12.18 -6.83
N GLN A 200 -6.48 12.54 -5.71
CA GLN A 200 -7.04 11.55 -4.78
C GLN A 200 -8.04 10.62 -5.47
N LEU A 201 -9.03 11.17 -6.18
CA LEU A 201 -10.01 10.40 -6.95
C LEU A 201 -9.37 9.54 -8.07
N GLU A 202 -8.27 9.99 -8.68
CA GLU A 202 -7.50 9.17 -9.63
C GLU A 202 -6.75 8.02 -8.95
N THR A 203 -6.21 8.22 -7.74
CA THR A 203 -5.60 7.13 -6.96
C THR A 203 -6.64 6.09 -6.54
N GLU A 204 -7.80 6.51 -6.02
CA GLU A 204 -8.94 5.63 -5.70
C GLU A 204 -9.45 4.87 -6.93
N LYS A 205 -9.65 5.57 -8.05
CA LYS A 205 -10.02 4.95 -9.33
C LYS A 205 -8.98 3.92 -9.78
N SER A 206 -7.69 4.17 -9.55
CA SER A 206 -6.62 3.23 -9.86
C SER A 206 -6.63 2.00 -8.93
N SER A 207 -6.92 2.16 -7.64
CA SER A 207 -6.98 1.03 -6.69
C SER A 207 -8.21 0.16 -6.97
N LEU A 208 -9.38 0.78 -7.17
CA LEU A 208 -10.59 0.10 -7.62
C LEU A 208 -10.37 -0.64 -8.95
N HIS A 209 -9.72 -0.03 -9.93
CA HIS A 209 -9.41 -0.70 -11.21
C HIS A 209 -8.52 -1.94 -11.03
N ARG A 210 -7.49 -1.88 -10.15
CA ARG A 210 -6.69 -3.07 -9.79
C ARG A 210 -7.55 -4.15 -9.15
N THR A 211 -8.42 -3.81 -8.19
CA THR A 211 -9.30 -4.81 -7.56
C THR A 211 -10.29 -5.44 -8.55
N LEU A 212 -10.81 -4.69 -9.52
CA LEU A 212 -11.64 -5.22 -10.60
C LEU A 212 -10.86 -6.12 -11.56
N GLN A 213 -9.59 -5.82 -11.83
CA GLN A 213 -8.70 -6.67 -12.62
C GLN A 213 -8.34 -7.97 -11.89
N GLU A 214 -8.13 -7.92 -10.56
CA GLU A 214 -7.97 -9.13 -9.75
C GLU A 214 -9.26 -9.96 -9.67
N LEU A 215 -10.43 -9.32 -9.53
CA LEU A 215 -11.72 -10.03 -9.47
C LEU A 215 -12.08 -10.67 -10.82
N THR A 216 -11.81 -10.00 -11.94
CA THR A 216 -12.01 -10.59 -13.28
C THR A 216 -11.02 -11.72 -13.57
N THR A 217 -9.76 -11.61 -13.17
CA THR A 217 -8.80 -12.73 -13.30
C THR A 217 -9.18 -13.92 -12.42
N ARG A 218 -9.61 -13.70 -11.17
CA ARG A 218 -10.19 -14.75 -10.29
C ARG A 218 -11.44 -15.37 -10.91
N GLN A 219 -12.33 -14.58 -11.50
CA GLN A 219 -13.52 -15.08 -12.19
C GLN A 219 -13.15 -15.94 -13.41
N THR A 220 -12.22 -15.52 -14.26
CA THR A 220 -11.78 -16.32 -15.42
C THR A 220 -11.06 -17.61 -15.00
N HIS A 221 -10.32 -17.58 -13.88
CA HIS A 221 -9.70 -18.77 -13.32
C HIS A 221 -10.75 -19.78 -12.85
N GLN A 222 -11.75 -19.33 -12.08
CA GLN A 222 -12.87 -20.17 -11.62
C GLN A 222 -13.74 -20.68 -12.78
N GLN A 223 -13.96 -19.88 -13.82
CA GLN A 223 -14.63 -20.34 -15.05
C GLN A 223 -13.80 -21.41 -15.77
N GLY A 224 -12.47 -21.29 -15.77
CA GLY A 224 -11.54 -22.32 -16.22
C GLY A 224 -11.68 -23.62 -15.42
N GLU A 225 -11.59 -23.55 -14.10
CA GLU A 225 -11.74 -24.70 -13.19
C GLU A 225 -13.10 -25.39 -13.33
N LEU A 226 -14.18 -24.62 -13.46
CA LEU A 226 -15.51 -25.16 -13.74
C LEU A 226 -15.54 -25.85 -15.12
N SER A 227 -14.90 -25.28 -16.14
CA SER A 227 -14.84 -25.92 -17.46
C SER A 227 -14.09 -27.26 -17.42
N THR A 228 -12.94 -27.34 -16.74
CA THR A 228 -12.18 -28.59 -16.58
C THR A 228 -12.96 -29.61 -15.75
N LEU A 229 -13.58 -29.21 -14.64
CA LEU A 229 -14.43 -30.10 -13.84
C LEU A 229 -15.65 -30.61 -14.62
N THR A 230 -16.26 -29.81 -15.50
CA THR A 230 -17.35 -30.31 -16.37
C THR A 230 -16.83 -31.29 -17.43
N GLN A 231 -15.64 -31.07 -17.98
CA GLN A 231 -15.00 -32.00 -18.92
C GLN A 231 -14.60 -33.32 -18.25
N GLU A 232 -14.08 -33.28 -17.02
CA GLU A 232 -13.79 -34.46 -16.20
C GLU A 232 -15.07 -35.23 -15.86
N ASN A 233 -16.16 -34.56 -15.48
CA ASN A 233 -17.46 -35.21 -15.26
C ASN A 233 -18.00 -35.86 -16.55
N LEU A 234 -17.81 -35.25 -17.71
CA LEU A 234 -18.17 -35.86 -19.00
C LEU A 234 -17.31 -37.10 -19.31
N SER A 235 -16.00 -37.07 -19.02
CA SER A 235 -15.13 -38.25 -19.14
C SER A 235 -15.58 -39.38 -18.20
N LEU A 236 -15.77 -39.07 -16.91
CA LEU A 236 -16.22 -40.04 -15.91
C LEU A 236 -17.60 -40.62 -16.25
N HIS A 237 -18.51 -39.84 -16.85
CA HIS A 237 -19.78 -40.36 -17.36
C HIS A 237 -19.60 -41.29 -18.57
N GLN A 238 -18.64 -41.03 -19.46
CA GLN A 238 -18.28 -41.93 -20.55
C GLN A 238 -17.66 -43.23 -20.00
N ASP A 239 -16.68 -43.14 -19.10
CA ASP A 239 -16.05 -44.26 -18.42
C ASP A 239 -17.08 -45.13 -17.68
N LEU A 240 -18.01 -44.52 -16.93
CA LEU A 240 -19.11 -45.23 -16.27
C LEU A 240 -20.09 -45.87 -17.26
N SER A 241 -20.27 -45.30 -18.46
CA SER A 241 -21.09 -45.91 -19.51
C SER A 241 -20.39 -47.13 -20.14
N GLU A 242 -19.09 -47.04 -20.39
CA GLU A 242 -18.29 -48.18 -20.86
C GLU A 242 -18.21 -49.29 -19.82
N LEU A 243 -18.02 -48.95 -18.54
CA LEU A 243 -17.99 -49.94 -17.46
C LEU A 243 -19.36 -50.62 -17.27
N ARG A 244 -20.48 -49.91 -17.49
CA ARG A 244 -21.81 -50.53 -17.52
C ARG A 244 -22.01 -51.47 -18.71
N LEU A 245 -21.49 -51.11 -19.89
CA LEU A 245 -21.52 -52.00 -21.07
C LEU A 245 -20.68 -53.26 -20.82
N LYS A 246 -19.42 -53.10 -20.37
CA LYS A 246 -18.52 -54.20 -20.01
C LYS A 246 -19.08 -55.07 -18.88
N LEU A 247 -19.78 -54.48 -17.90
CA LEU A 247 -20.51 -55.22 -16.87
C LEU A 247 -21.63 -56.06 -17.49
N ASN A 248 -22.50 -55.48 -18.31
CA ASN A 248 -23.58 -56.22 -18.99
C ASN A 248 -23.05 -57.31 -19.95
N GLU A 249 -21.91 -57.09 -20.60
CA GLU A 249 -21.19 -58.12 -21.37
C GLU A 249 -20.67 -59.26 -20.46
N SER A 250 -20.14 -58.91 -19.28
CA SER A 250 -19.72 -59.90 -18.27
C SER A 250 -20.91 -60.66 -17.65
N GLU A 251 -22.03 -59.98 -17.39
CA GLU A 251 -23.26 -60.59 -16.87
C GLU A 251 -23.93 -61.48 -17.92
N THR A 252 -24.00 -61.06 -19.19
CA THR A 252 -24.57 -61.89 -20.26
C THR A 252 -23.67 -63.04 -20.68
N SER A 253 -22.34 -62.95 -20.48
CA SER A 253 -21.43 -64.10 -20.64
C SER A 253 -21.45 -65.02 -19.41
N PHE A 254 -21.52 -64.49 -18.19
CA PHE A 254 -21.74 -65.27 -16.97
C PHE A 254 -23.06 -66.05 -17.04
N ASN A 255 -24.17 -65.40 -17.42
CA ASN A 255 -25.47 -66.06 -17.57
C ASN A 255 -25.45 -67.19 -18.63
N LYS A 256 -24.69 -67.02 -19.73
CA LYS A 256 -24.48 -68.10 -20.72
C LYS A 256 -23.67 -69.25 -20.13
N LEU A 257 -22.56 -68.95 -19.44
CA LEU A 257 -21.73 -69.97 -18.79
C LEU A 257 -22.47 -70.69 -17.66
N GLN A 258 -23.35 -70.00 -16.93
CA GLN A 258 -24.24 -70.60 -15.94
C GLN A 258 -25.27 -71.52 -16.61
N GLN A 259 -25.94 -71.09 -17.69
CA GLN A 259 -26.87 -71.94 -18.43
C GLN A 259 -26.16 -73.15 -19.07
N GLU A 260 -24.93 -73.00 -19.56
CA GLU A 260 -24.11 -74.10 -20.06
C GLU A 260 -23.68 -75.05 -18.94
N LEU A 261 -23.33 -74.54 -17.75
CA LEU A 261 -22.98 -75.35 -16.57
C LEU A 261 -24.21 -76.08 -16.02
N GLU A 262 -25.35 -75.42 -15.88
CA GLU A 262 -26.62 -76.02 -15.48
C GLU A 262 -27.02 -77.13 -16.45
N ARG A 263 -26.97 -76.87 -17.76
CA ARG A 263 -27.18 -77.90 -18.79
C ARG A 263 -26.18 -79.05 -18.67
N LEU A 264 -24.88 -78.78 -18.48
CA LEU A 264 -23.86 -79.83 -18.31
C LEU A 264 -24.02 -80.64 -17.01
N LEU A 265 -24.57 -80.05 -15.95
CA LEU A 265 -24.89 -80.76 -14.71
C LEU A 265 -26.13 -81.64 -14.87
N VAL A 266 -27.17 -81.13 -15.54
CA VAL A 266 -28.35 -81.93 -15.94
C VAL A 266 -27.94 -83.08 -16.87
N ASP A 267 -27.18 -82.81 -17.93
CA ASP A 267 -26.74 -83.79 -18.93
C ASP A 267 -25.81 -84.87 -18.35
N LYS A 268 -24.97 -84.55 -17.34
CA LYS A 268 -24.02 -85.51 -16.74
C LYS A 268 -24.54 -86.27 -15.53
N PHE A 269 -25.48 -85.70 -14.76
CA PHE A 269 -25.95 -86.29 -13.51
C PHE A 269 -27.45 -86.61 -13.49
N SER A 270 -28.19 -86.28 -14.56
CA SER A 270 -29.64 -86.51 -14.68
C SER A 270 -30.45 -85.92 -13.52
N LEU A 271 -30.05 -84.73 -13.06
CA LEU A 271 -30.64 -84.06 -11.91
C LEU A 271 -31.80 -83.16 -12.32
N GLU A 272 -33.01 -83.50 -11.88
CA GLU A 272 -34.15 -82.57 -11.83
C GLU A 272 -33.76 -81.33 -11.00
N PRO A 273 -34.16 -80.10 -11.42
CA PRO A 273 -33.68 -78.85 -10.82
C PRO A 273 -34.34 -78.57 -9.45
N GLY A 274 -33.85 -79.25 -8.39
CA GLY A 274 -34.45 -79.16 -7.05
C GLY A 274 -33.68 -79.86 -5.93
N GLY A 275 -32.33 -79.81 -5.90
CA GLY A 275 -31.53 -80.41 -4.84
C GLY A 275 -30.18 -79.72 -4.63
N GLY A 276 -29.77 -79.54 -3.36
CA GLY A 276 -28.55 -78.81 -3.00
C GLY A 276 -27.24 -79.58 -3.28
N ALA A 277 -26.16 -78.82 -3.52
CA ALA A 277 -24.83 -79.36 -3.80
C ALA A 277 -24.15 -80.02 -2.58
N ALA A 278 -23.13 -80.85 -2.83
CA ALA A 278 -22.44 -81.67 -1.82
C ALA A 278 -21.66 -80.86 -0.76
N SER A 279 -21.47 -81.46 0.43
CA SER A 279 -20.94 -80.78 1.62
C SER A 279 -19.42 -80.50 1.58
N PRO A 280 -18.95 -79.44 2.25
CA PRO A 280 -17.54 -79.01 2.22
C PRO A 280 -16.60 -79.89 3.08
N GLU A 281 -17.13 -80.79 3.91
CA GLU A 281 -16.38 -81.58 4.90
C GLU A 281 -15.25 -82.42 4.26
N ARG A 282 -15.48 -82.89 3.03
CA ARG A 282 -14.51 -83.68 2.27
C ARG A 282 -13.28 -82.88 1.81
N LEU A 283 -13.34 -81.55 1.77
CA LEU A 283 -12.19 -80.69 1.46
C LEU A 283 -11.35 -80.43 2.71
N THR A 284 -11.98 -80.28 3.88
CA THR A 284 -11.28 -80.05 5.16
C THR A 284 -10.39 -81.22 5.59
N GLU A 285 -10.76 -82.47 5.28
CA GLU A 285 -9.89 -83.63 5.57
C GLU A 285 -8.60 -83.62 4.74
N ILE A 286 -8.68 -83.22 3.46
CA ILE A 286 -7.52 -83.22 2.55
C ILE A 286 -6.48 -82.19 3.00
N ILE A 287 -6.92 -80.99 3.42
CA ILE A 287 -6.03 -79.91 3.85
C ILE A 287 -5.20 -80.34 5.08
N ARG A 288 -5.83 -80.96 6.07
CA ARG A 288 -5.16 -81.42 7.31
C ARG A 288 -3.99 -82.37 7.03
N GLY A 289 -4.15 -83.31 6.09
CA GLY A 289 -3.09 -84.28 5.77
C GLY A 289 -1.80 -83.62 5.26
N TYR A 290 -1.92 -82.58 4.43
CA TYR A 290 -0.76 -81.83 3.94
C TYR A 290 -0.07 -81.00 5.03
N GLU A 291 -0.81 -80.52 6.05
CA GLU A 291 -0.20 -79.77 7.16
C GLU A 291 0.68 -80.65 8.07
N GLU A 292 0.35 -81.93 8.19
CA GLU A 292 1.09 -82.91 9.00
C GLU A 292 2.42 -83.28 8.30
N GLU A 293 2.40 -83.56 6.99
CA GLU A 293 3.59 -83.80 6.16
C GLU A 293 4.56 -82.59 6.15
N CYS A 294 4.02 -81.36 6.15
CA CYS A 294 4.78 -80.11 6.24
C CYS A 294 5.48 -79.85 7.60
N ARG A 295 5.28 -80.70 8.61
CA ARG A 295 5.99 -80.66 9.90
C ARG A 295 7.16 -81.65 9.91
N GLU A 296 6.93 -82.90 9.52
CA GLU A 296 7.98 -83.93 9.42
C GLU A 296 9.18 -83.50 8.56
N LEU A 297 8.93 -82.78 7.46
CA LEU A 297 9.99 -82.26 6.58
C LEU A 297 10.82 -81.12 7.21
N ARG A 298 10.32 -80.51 8.28
CA ARG A 298 10.97 -79.41 9.01
C ARG A 298 11.90 -79.95 10.09
N ASP A 299 11.39 -80.87 10.90
CA ASP A 299 12.14 -81.52 11.98
C ASP A 299 13.40 -82.23 11.43
N ARG A 300 13.28 -82.92 10.28
CA ARG A 300 14.42 -83.54 9.59
C ARG A 300 15.48 -82.53 9.10
N ASN A 301 15.11 -81.28 8.84
CA ASN A 301 16.03 -80.24 8.38
C ASN A 301 16.84 -79.64 9.54
N ASP A 302 16.21 -79.52 10.71
CA ASP A 302 16.84 -79.05 11.94
C ASP A 302 17.84 -80.09 12.52
N GLU A 303 17.60 -81.39 12.32
CA GLU A 303 18.60 -82.43 12.58
C GLU A 303 19.82 -82.33 11.63
N LEU A 304 19.59 -82.20 10.32
CA LEU A 304 20.66 -82.13 9.32
C LEU A 304 21.56 -80.90 9.49
N THR A 305 20.98 -79.74 9.78
CA THR A 305 21.75 -78.52 10.08
C THR A 305 22.55 -78.66 11.38
N SER A 306 22.01 -79.35 12.39
CA SER A 306 22.71 -79.65 13.64
C SER A 306 23.95 -80.54 13.44
N GLU A 307 23.93 -81.52 12.53
CA GLU A 307 25.11 -82.33 12.18
C GLU A 307 26.14 -81.56 11.32
N LEU A 308 25.68 -80.66 10.44
CA LEU A 308 26.57 -79.80 9.64
C LEU A 308 27.43 -78.89 10.55
N VAL A 309 26.83 -78.29 11.58
CA VAL A 309 27.52 -77.41 12.54
C VAL A 309 28.53 -78.17 13.42
N LYS A 310 28.24 -79.43 13.78
CA LYS A 310 29.20 -80.31 14.49
C LYS A 310 30.42 -80.62 13.61
N SER A 311 30.21 -80.80 12.31
CA SER A 311 31.24 -81.15 11.33
C SER A 311 32.22 -80.01 11.03
N GLN A 312 31.74 -78.77 10.93
CA GLN A 312 32.58 -77.62 10.53
C GLN A 312 33.61 -77.16 11.60
N ARG A 313 33.45 -77.55 12.87
CA ARG A 313 34.33 -77.08 13.98
C ARG A 313 35.72 -77.74 14.05
N LYS A 314 36.13 -78.55 13.06
CA LYS A 314 37.35 -79.40 13.12
C LYS A 314 38.52 -79.00 12.18
N THR A 315 38.42 -77.94 11.37
CA THR A 315 39.45 -77.63 10.33
C THR A 315 39.96 -76.17 10.39
N ARG A 316 41.19 -75.91 9.91
CA ARG A 316 42.01 -74.69 10.19
C ARG A 316 42.13 -73.68 9.00
N ARG A 317 42.80 -72.55 9.29
CA ARG A 317 42.98 -71.30 8.47
C ARG A 317 44.06 -71.39 7.33
N PRO A 318 44.18 -70.38 6.42
CA PRO A 318 44.59 -70.55 5.00
C PRO A 318 45.95 -69.94 4.57
N ARG A 319 46.33 -70.04 3.27
CA ARG A 319 47.42 -69.29 2.59
C ARG A 319 47.35 -69.24 1.03
N ASP A 320 47.76 -68.08 0.46
CA ASP A 320 48.22 -67.64 -0.91
C ASP A 320 47.92 -68.40 -2.24
N GLN A 321 47.77 -67.63 -3.36
CA GLN A 321 48.77 -67.42 -4.46
C GLN A 321 48.30 -67.49 -5.96
N ARG A 322 48.79 -66.55 -6.80
CA ARG A 322 49.15 -66.59 -8.28
C ARG A 322 48.36 -65.80 -9.35
N THR A 323 49.17 -65.34 -10.32
CA THR A 323 48.96 -64.81 -11.70
C THR A 323 50.10 -65.40 -12.57
N PRO A 324 50.39 -64.99 -13.83
CA PRO A 324 49.66 -64.24 -14.87
C PRO A 324 49.45 -65.17 -16.11
N ASP A 325 49.63 -64.91 -17.43
CA ASP A 325 50.01 -63.74 -18.26
C ASP A 325 49.66 -63.94 -19.76
N ASN A 326 49.71 -62.85 -20.57
CA ASN A 326 50.07 -62.71 -22.00
C ASN A 326 49.23 -61.67 -22.79
N GLY A 327 49.90 -60.92 -23.67
CA GLY A 327 49.34 -60.03 -24.69
C GLY A 327 50.20 -60.01 -25.97
N ASP A 328 49.72 -59.35 -27.02
CA ASP A 328 50.33 -59.37 -28.37
C ASP A 328 51.12 -58.07 -28.69
N HIS A 329 51.92 -58.08 -29.76
CA HIS A 329 53.05 -57.17 -29.99
C HIS A 329 52.82 -56.06 -31.04
N GLY A 330 53.69 -55.03 -31.00
CA GLY A 330 54.21 -54.43 -32.24
C GLY A 330 54.57 -52.94 -32.23
N ASN A 331 55.83 -52.59 -31.90
CA ASN A 331 56.53 -51.49 -32.58
C ASN A 331 58.07 -51.61 -32.49
N HIS A 332 58.79 -50.78 -33.25
CA HIS A 332 60.19 -50.97 -33.64
C HIS A 332 61.27 -50.74 -32.56
N SER A 333 62.45 -51.29 -32.84
CA SER A 333 63.67 -51.26 -32.00
C SER A 333 64.82 -50.57 -32.74
N ASN A 334 65.69 -49.83 -32.04
CA ASN A 334 67.14 -50.05 -32.20
C ASN A 334 68.07 -49.52 -31.08
N HIS A 335 69.25 -50.16 -31.03
CA HIS A 335 70.54 -49.75 -30.43
C HIS A 335 70.83 -49.82 -28.91
N SER A 336 71.69 -50.80 -28.60
CA SER A 336 72.93 -50.69 -27.81
C SER A 336 72.87 -50.55 -26.27
N ASN A 337 73.13 -51.68 -25.59
CA ASN A 337 73.53 -51.75 -24.18
C ASN A 337 75.07 -51.85 -24.03
N HIS A 338 75.64 -51.31 -22.95
CA HIS A 338 77.01 -51.64 -22.52
C HIS A 338 77.19 -51.65 -20.99
N TRP A 339 77.67 -52.80 -20.50
CA TRP A 339 78.32 -53.13 -19.21
C TRP A 339 77.78 -52.60 -17.86
N LEU A 340 77.55 -53.55 -16.96
CA LEU A 340 77.98 -53.48 -15.55
C LEU A 340 78.72 -54.78 -15.15
N LEU A 341 79.51 -54.71 -14.07
CA LEU A 341 80.40 -55.78 -13.60
C LEU A 341 79.65 -56.90 -12.85
N PRO A 342 80.28 -58.08 -12.64
CA PRO A 342 80.88 -58.37 -11.31
C PRO A 342 82.17 -59.21 -11.38
N GLN A 343 82.79 -59.67 -10.28
CA GLN A 343 83.29 -58.99 -9.07
C GLN A 343 84.17 -59.99 -8.26
N TRP A 344 85.48 -59.70 -8.12
CA TRP A 344 86.42 -60.19 -7.07
C TRP A 344 86.67 -61.71 -6.86
N ASN A 345 87.96 -62.12 -6.87
CA ASN A 345 88.73 -62.36 -5.64
C ASN A 345 90.25 -62.60 -5.86
N ILE A 346 91.02 -62.88 -4.80
CA ILE A 346 92.44 -62.49 -4.61
C ILE A 346 93.38 -63.66 -4.17
N ARG A 347 94.72 -63.50 -4.40
CA ARG A 347 95.89 -64.26 -3.86
C ARG A 347 96.21 -65.63 -4.54
N THR A 348 97.45 -66.15 -4.60
CA THR A 348 98.67 -65.97 -3.76
C THR A 348 100.01 -66.23 -4.54
N LEU A 349 101.11 -65.55 -4.17
CA LEU A 349 102.60 -65.85 -4.23
C LEU A 349 103.20 -66.85 -5.27
N LEU A 350 104.48 -66.74 -5.73
CA LEU A 350 105.74 -66.69 -4.95
C LEU A 350 106.93 -66.03 -5.71
N VAL A 351 108.14 -66.01 -5.10
CA VAL A 351 109.30 -65.17 -5.47
C VAL A 351 110.64 -65.94 -5.39
N SER A 352 111.61 -65.60 -6.26
CA SER A 352 113.03 -66.06 -6.32
C SER A 352 113.29 -67.56 -6.58
N GLY A 353 114.46 -67.98 -7.08
CA GLY A 353 115.58 -67.23 -7.69
C GLY A 353 116.96 -67.91 -7.58
N GLY A 354 117.80 -67.79 -8.63
CA GLY A 354 119.27 -67.90 -8.57
C GLY A 354 119.94 -69.27 -8.83
N SER A 355 121.03 -69.22 -9.63
CA SER A 355 122.30 -70.00 -9.62
C SER A 355 122.37 -71.52 -9.30
N CYS A 356 123.35 -72.30 -9.77
CA CYS A 356 124.34 -72.23 -10.87
C CYS A 356 125.15 -73.57 -10.88
N PHE A 357 125.74 -73.96 -12.02
CA PHE A 357 126.78 -75.02 -12.17
C PHE A 357 126.37 -76.48 -11.83
N LEU A 358 126.93 -77.56 -12.41
CA LEU A 358 127.96 -77.75 -13.46
C LEU A 358 127.47 -78.75 -14.55
N PRO A 359 128.07 -78.77 -15.75
CA PRO A 359 127.82 -79.75 -16.81
C PRO A 359 128.86 -80.89 -16.87
N THR A 360 128.58 -81.95 -17.64
CA THR A 360 129.46 -83.11 -17.84
C THR A 360 130.00 -83.22 -19.27
N GLU A 361 131.15 -82.58 -19.50
CA GLU A 361 132.25 -82.77 -20.49
C GLU A 361 132.01 -83.21 -21.95
N GLN A 362 130.91 -83.83 -22.38
CA GLN A 362 130.74 -84.36 -23.75
C GLN A 362 129.50 -83.86 -24.50
N THR A 363 128.61 -83.10 -23.87
CA THR A 363 127.46 -82.44 -24.53
C THR A 363 127.65 -80.94 -24.76
N GLU A 364 128.64 -80.33 -24.10
CA GLU A 364 128.87 -78.89 -24.14
C GLU A 364 129.57 -78.44 -25.43
N LEU A 365 130.66 -79.13 -25.83
CA LEU A 365 131.51 -78.75 -26.97
C LEU A 365 130.75 -78.57 -28.30
N ALA A 366 129.73 -79.39 -28.55
CA ALA A 366 128.92 -79.32 -29.77
C ALA A 366 127.93 -78.15 -29.77
N LEU A 367 127.44 -77.73 -28.58
CA LEU A 367 126.64 -76.52 -28.41
C LEU A 367 127.51 -75.26 -28.46
N GLU A 368 128.72 -75.32 -27.89
CA GLU A 368 129.72 -74.25 -27.93
C GLU A 368 130.09 -73.90 -29.39
N GLN A 369 130.41 -74.91 -30.22
CA GLN A 369 130.77 -74.71 -31.63
C GLN A 369 129.62 -74.13 -32.46
N LEU A 370 128.39 -74.61 -32.28
CA LEU A 370 127.22 -74.07 -32.98
C LEU A 370 126.93 -72.62 -32.55
N ARG A 371 127.15 -72.29 -31.27
CA ARG A 371 127.00 -70.94 -30.73
C ARG A 371 128.09 -69.98 -31.20
N GLN A 372 129.35 -70.42 -31.25
CA GLN A 372 130.46 -69.65 -31.82
C GLN A 372 130.21 -69.32 -33.29
N ASN A 373 129.93 -70.33 -34.13
CA ASN A 373 129.66 -70.12 -35.55
C ASN A 373 128.51 -69.12 -35.77
N HIS A 374 127.43 -69.23 -35.00
CA HIS A 374 126.30 -68.30 -35.13
C HIS A 374 126.65 -66.88 -34.64
N GLN A 375 127.47 -66.72 -33.59
CA GLN A 375 127.94 -65.40 -33.16
C GLN A 375 128.93 -64.78 -34.16
N GLU A 376 129.77 -65.57 -34.83
CA GLU A 376 130.65 -65.09 -35.90
C GLU A 376 129.85 -64.68 -37.17
N GLU A 377 128.85 -65.46 -37.57
CA GLU A 377 127.94 -65.09 -38.67
C GLU A 377 127.17 -63.80 -38.36
N VAL A 378 126.62 -63.67 -37.15
CA VAL A 378 125.94 -62.44 -36.70
C VAL A 378 126.89 -61.25 -36.71
N GLN A 379 128.12 -61.38 -36.20
CA GLN A 379 129.11 -60.29 -36.25
C GLN A 379 129.49 -59.91 -37.69
N GLN A 380 129.70 -60.89 -38.58
CA GLN A 380 130.00 -60.61 -39.99
C GLN A 380 128.83 -59.94 -40.72
N LEU A 381 127.59 -60.33 -40.44
CA LEU A 381 126.40 -59.66 -40.98
C LEU A 381 126.24 -58.26 -40.40
N GLN A 382 126.49 -58.08 -39.11
CA GLN A 382 126.42 -56.77 -38.44
C GLN A 382 127.44 -55.79 -39.05
N VAL A 383 128.69 -56.19 -39.24
CA VAL A 383 129.72 -55.37 -39.91
C VAL A 383 129.37 -55.07 -41.39
N LYS A 384 128.77 -56.02 -42.13
CA LYS A 384 128.32 -55.81 -43.51
C LYS A 384 127.16 -54.81 -43.59
N MET A 385 126.19 -54.90 -42.67
CA MET A 385 125.08 -53.95 -42.57
C MET A 385 125.58 -52.57 -42.13
N GLU A 386 126.44 -52.49 -41.12
CA GLU A 386 127.00 -51.24 -40.59
C GLU A 386 127.87 -50.51 -41.61
N THR A 387 128.65 -51.23 -42.42
CA THR A 387 129.43 -50.63 -43.53
C THR A 387 128.56 -50.18 -44.70
N GLN A 388 127.47 -50.90 -45.04
CA GLN A 388 126.51 -50.42 -46.03
C GLN A 388 125.73 -49.19 -45.55
N VAL A 389 125.29 -49.18 -44.29
CA VAL A 389 124.65 -48.02 -43.65
C VAL A 389 125.59 -46.82 -43.68
N ASN A 390 126.84 -46.96 -43.20
CA ASN A 390 127.86 -45.90 -43.24
C ASN A 390 128.16 -45.36 -44.65
N TYR A 391 128.01 -46.19 -45.69
CA TYR A 391 128.19 -45.78 -47.09
C TYR A 391 126.99 -44.96 -47.58
N TYR A 392 125.77 -45.44 -47.35
CA TYR A 392 124.55 -44.72 -47.74
C TYR A 392 124.36 -43.44 -46.94
N GLU A 393 124.69 -43.43 -45.64
CA GLU A 393 124.74 -42.23 -44.81
C GLU A 393 125.70 -41.20 -45.40
N ARG A 394 126.97 -41.55 -45.65
CA ARG A 394 127.93 -40.62 -46.28
C ARG A 394 127.48 -40.10 -47.65
N SER A 395 126.86 -40.95 -48.46
CA SER A 395 126.32 -40.58 -49.78
C SER A 395 125.15 -39.58 -49.65
N LEU A 396 124.20 -39.85 -48.75
CA LEU A 396 123.12 -38.93 -48.41
C LEU A 396 123.66 -37.63 -47.80
N GLU A 397 124.72 -37.68 -46.99
CA GLU A 397 125.37 -36.50 -46.42
C GLU A 397 126.06 -35.64 -47.48
N GLN A 398 126.59 -36.23 -48.55
CA GLN A 398 127.15 -35.50 -49.70
C GLN A 398 126.03 -34.85 -50.52
N MET A 399 124.95 -35.60 -50.80
CA MET A 399 123.76 -35.09 -51.49
C MET A 399 123.06 -33.95 -50.72
N ARG A 400 122.94 -34.06 -49.38
CA ARG A 400 122.43 -32.97 -48.53
C ARG A 400 123.27 -31.70 -48.70
N ARG A 401 124.60 -31.82 -48.67
CA ARG A 401 125.51 -30.66 -48.81
C ARG A 401 125.46 -30.02 -50.20
N SER A 402 125.27 -30.79 -51.29
CA SER A 402 125.08 -30.19 -52.62
C SER A 402 123.73 -29.47 -52.73
N MET A 403 122.64 -30.11 -52.28
CA MET A 403 121.31 -29.49 -52.24
C MET A 403 121.27 -28.24 -51.34
N GLU A 404 122.06 -28.20 -50.25
CA GLU A 404 122.20 -27.02 -49.39
C GLU A 404 123.04 -25.90 -50.02
N LEU A 405 123.92 -26.19 -50.98
CA LEU A 405 124.61 -25.17 -51.78
C LEU A 405 123.68 -24.63 -52.86
N GLU A 406 123.07 -25.51 -53.67
CA GLU A 406 122.07 -25.11 -54.68
C GLU A 406 120.94 -24.27 -54.07
N ARG A 407 120.44 -24.65 -52.88
CA ARG A 407 119.43 -23.87 -52.15
C ARG A 407 119.94 -22.49 -51.67
N LYS A 408 121.23 -22.34 -51.36
CA LYS A 408 121.83 -21.04 -51.01
C LYS A 408 122.01 -20.18 -52.24
N ASP A 409 122.47 -20.76 -53.34
CA ASP A 409 122.73 -20.06 -54.60
C ASP A 409 121.40 -19.56 -55.21
N ILE A 410 120.38 -20.42 -55.24
CA ILE A 410 118.99 -20.05 -55.60
C ILE A 410 118.44 -18.97 -54.64
N SER A 411 118.71 -19.08 -53.34
CA SER A 411 118.29 -18.07 -52.36
C SER A 411 119.08 -16.75 -52.45
N GLN A 412 120.27 -16.73 -53.06
CA GLN A 412 120.99 -15.50 -53.40
C GLN A 412 120.48 -14.92 -54.71
N GLY A 413 120.19 -15.75 -55.71
CA GLY A 413 119.55 -15.33 -56.96
C GLY A 413 118.24 -14.58 -56.71
N PHE A 414 117.31 -15.18 -55.96
CA PHE A 414 116.06 -14.51 -55.59
C PHE A 414 116.26 -13.24 -54.74
N LYS A 415 117.33 -13.13 -53.96
CA LYS A 415 117.63 -11.90 -53.21
C LYS A 415 118.12 -10.78 -54.12
N MET A 416 118.99 -11.09 -55.09
CA MET A 416 119.42 -10.13 -56.10
C MET A 416 118.25 -9.68 -56.97
N GLU A 417 117.44 -10.62 -57.46
CA GLU A 417 116.24 -10.33 -58.24
C GLU A 417 115.22 -9.48 -57.46
N ILE A 418 115.00 -9.76 -56.17
CA ILE A 418 114.17 -8.91 -55.31
C ILE A 418 114.77 -7.51 -55.14
N CYS A 419 116.08 -7.37 -54.88
CA CYS A 419 116.73 -6.07 -54.79
C CYS A 419 116.60 -5.27 -56.09
N GLU A 420 116.85 -5.88 -57.24
CA GLU A 420 116.73 -5.25 -58.57
C GLU A 420 115.28 -4.85 -58.87
N LEU A 421 114.29 -5.67 -58.50
CA LEU A 421 112.87 -5.34 -58.63
C LEU A 421 112.40 -4.27 -57.63
N GLU A 422 112.96 -4.23 -56.42
CA GLU A 422 112.68 -3.18 -55.42
C GLU A 422 113.33 -1.85 -55.83
N GLU A 423 114.52 -1.86 -56.42
CA GLU A 423 115.19 -0.69 -56.98
C GLU A 423 114.42 -0.14 -58.19
N GLN A 424 114.10 -0.98 -59.19
CA GLN A 424 113.25 -0.61 -60.33
C GLN A 424 111.86 -0.11 -59.89
N LYS A 425 111.26 -0.74 -58.88
CA LYS A 425 110.00 -0.27 -58.27
C LYS A 425 110.20 1.12 -57.65
N SER A 426 111.28 1.36 -56.92
CA SER A 426 111.54 2.67 -56.31
C SER A 426 111.75 3.78 -57.34
N GLU A 427 112.42 3.47 -58.47
CA GLU A 427 112.56 4.40 -59.60
C GLU A 427 111.20 4.68 -60.27
N LEU A 428 110.38 3.64 -60.49
CA LEU A 428 109.04 3.79 -61.04
C LEU A 428 108.10 4.53 -60.07
N GLU A 429 108.23 4.35 -58.76
CA GLU A 429 107.49 5.09 -57.74
C GLU A 429 107.94 6.57 -57.68
N ALA A 430 109.24 6.86 -57.86
CA ALA A 430 109.76 8.23 -58.00
C ALA A 430 109.29 8.90 -59.30
N GLN A 431 109.27 8.18 -60.43
CA GLN A 431 108.71 8.66 -61.70
C GLN A 431 107.20 8.88 -61.60
N LEU A 432 106.45 7.97 -60.97
CA LEU A 432 105.01 8.15 -60.70
C LEU A 432 104.75 9.31 -59.74
N LYS A 433 105.59 9.52 -58.71
CA LYS A 433 105.46 10.66 -57.80
C LYS A 433 105.69 11.99 -58.53
N THR A 434 106.78 12.10 -59.29
CA THR A 434 107.07 13.33 -60.06
C THR A 434 106.02 13.62 -61.13
N MET A 435 105.52 12.61 -61.83
CA MET A 435 104.41 12.77 -62.80
C MET A 435 103.08 13.11 -62.11
N LYS A 436 102.78 12.55 -60.93
CA LYS A 436 101.61 12.93 -60.12
C LYS A 436 101.71 14.36 -59.63
N GLU A 437 102.84 14.79 -59.07
CA GLU A 437 103.03 16.17 -58.64
C GLU A 437 102.91 17.18 -59.80
N GLN A 438 103.34 16.81 -61.01
CA GLN A 438 103.10 17.64 -62.21
C GLN A 438 101.61 17.69 -62.58
N ALA A 439 100.92 16.53 -62.61
CA ALA A 439 99.48 16.47 -62.87
C ALA A 439 98.67 17.26 -61.84
N GLU A 440 98.94 17.09 -60.54
CA GLU A 440 98.29 17.79 -59.44
C GLU A 440 98.50 19.30 -59.52
N ARG A 441 99.73 19.79 -59.81
CA ARG A 441 100.00 21.22 -60.01
C ARG A 441 99.24 21.83 -61.20
N HIS A 442 98.94 21.04 -62.22
CA HIS A 442 98.09 21.47 -63.34
C HIS A 442 96.58 21.37 -63.01
N GLN A 443 96.17 20.35 -62.25
CA GLN A 443 94.77 20.09 -61.93
C GLN A 443 94.23 21.02 -60.84
N GLN A 444 94.96 21.21 -59.73
CA GLN A 444 94.61 22.13 -58.63
C GLN A 444 94.30 23.54 -59.13
N ARG A 445 95.13 24.07 -60.05
CA ARG A 445 94.95 25.42 -60.63
C ARG A 445 93.69 25.57 -61.50
N ALA A 446 93.09 24.48 -61.96
CA ALA A 446 91.88 24.49 -62.78
C ALA A 446 90.61 24.11 -62.00
N THR A 447 90.70 23.17 -61.05
CA THR A 447 89.56 22.67 -60.28
C THR A 447 89.23 23.55 -59.08
N GLU A 448 90.22 24.05 -58.35
CA GLU A 448 90.00 24.76 -57.08
C GLU A 448 89.06 25.97 -57.16
N SER A 449 89.05 26.69 -58.28
CA SER A 449 88.14 27.84 -58.46
C SER A 449 86.69 27.41 -58.75
N ARG A 450 86.51 26.28 -59.44
CA ARG A 450 85.19 25.79 -59.88
C ARG A 450 84.52 24.95 -58.80
N ASP A 451 85.30 24.07 -58.18
CA ASP A 451 84.85 23.15 -57.14
C ASP A 451 84.52 23.89 -55.84
N ARG A 452 85.30 24.92 -55.45
CA ARG A 452 84.95 25.77 -54.29
C ARG A 452 83.65 26.53 -54.50
N GLU A 453 83.27 26.88 -55.73
CA GLU A 453 82.01 27.58 -55.99
C GLU A 453 80.83 26.61 -56.16
N GLN A 454 81.02 25.47 -56.83
CA GLN A 454 80.00 24.42 -56.92
C GLN A 454 79.74 23.75 -55.56
N SER A 455 80.76 23.47 -54.75
CA SER A 455 80.60 22.96 -53.39
C SER A 455 79.83 23.96 -52.51
N LYS A 456 80.12 25.27 -52.60
CA LYS A 456 79.35 26.33 -51.93
C LYS A 456 77.92 26.51 -52.47
N ARG A 457 77.58 26.01 -53.66
CA ARG A 457 76.18 25.95 -54.15
C ARG A 457 75.49 24.73 -53.57
N LEU A 458 76.05 23.54 -53.75
CA LEU A 458 75.55 22.27 -53.21
C LEU A 458 75.38 22.31 -51.67
N GLN A 459 76.24 23.03 -50.94
CA GLN A 459 76.11 23.19 -49.49
C GLN A 459 74.97 24.15 -49.09
N ARG A 460 74.66 25.16 -49.91
CA ARG A 460 73.47 26.02 -49.70
C ARG A 460 72.20 25.27 -50.07
N GLU A 461 72.18 24.59 -51.21
CA GLU A 461 71.07 23.74 -51.64
C GLU A 461 70.76 22.65 -50.60
N ARG A 462 71.78 22.04 -49.99
CA ARG A 462 71.63 21.13 -48.83
C ARG A 462 71.04 21.84 -47.61
N ALA A 463 71.59 22.98 -47.18
CA ALA A 463 71.08 23.72 -46.03
C ALA A 463 69.64 24.23 -46.23
N GLU A 464 69.28 24.63 -47.45
CA GLU A 464 67.91 25.03 -47.83
C GLU A 464 66.96 23.83 -47.83
N MET A 465 67.39 22.67 -48.33
CA MET A 465 66.62 21.42 -48.26
C MET A 465 66.48 20.89 -46.82
N GLU A 466 67.54 20.93 -46.02
CA GLU A 466 67.51 20.59 -44.58
C GLU A 466 66.59 21.54 -43.81
N GLN A 467 66.58 22.84 -44.13
CA GLN A 467 65.63 23.80 -43.56
C GLN A 467 64.19 23.59 -44.09
N ASN A 468 64.01 23.15 -45.33
CA ASN A 468 62.71 22.74 -45.88
C ASN A 468 62.17 21.54 -45.10
N PHE A 469 62.96 20.47 -44.96
CA PHE A 469 62.57 19.29 -44.18
C PHE A 469 62.35 19.63 -42.69
N ALA A 470 63.18 20.48 -42.08
CA ALA A 470 62.95 20.94 -40.71
C ALA A 470 61.62 21.71 -40.56
N ARG A 471 61.26 22.55 -41.54
CA ARG A 471 59.96 23.23 -41.59
C ARG A 471 58.80 22.26 -41.83
N GLU A 472 58.94 21.29 -42.74
CA GLU A 472 57.90 20.28 -42.99
C GLU A 472 57.69 19.36 -41.80
N ILE A 473 58.76 18.88 -41.15
CA ILE A 473 58.70 18.10 -39.91
C ILE A 473 58.05 18.94 -38.80
N SER A 474 58.42 20.22 -38.65
CA SER A 474 57.77 21.12 -37.68
C SER A 474 56.28 21.30 -37.95
N ASN A 475 55.89 21.48 -39.22
CA ASN A 475 54.49 21.60 -39.63
C ASN A 475 53.70 20.29 -39.42
N LEU A 476 54.32 19.13 -39.65
CA LEU A 476 53.72 17.82 -39.40
C LEU A 476 53.57 17.56 -37.89
N VAL A 477 54.59 17.87 -37.09
CA VAL A 477 54.52 17.79 -35.62
C VAL A 477 53.44 18.72 -35.08
N GLN A 478 53.34 19.96 -35.56
CA GLN A 478 52.28 20.89 -35.16
C GLN A 478 50.88 20.37 -35.53
N LYS A 479 50.68 19.85 -36.75
CA LYS A 479 49.42 19.23 -37.17
C LYS A 479 49.05 18.03 -36.30
N LEU A 480 49.99 17.10 -36.10
CA LEU A 480 49.77 15.91 -35.26
C LEU A 480 49.53 16.28 -33.79
N SER A 481 50.15 17.34 -33.26
CA SER A 481 49.82 17.84 -31.92
C SER A 481 48.44 18.48 -31.86
N ALA A 482 48.03 19.24 -32.89
CA ALA A 482 46.70 19.84 -32.93
C ALA A 482 45.59 18.78 -33.10
N GLU A 483 45.81 17.77 -33.94
CA GLU A 483 44.91 16.61 -34.10
C GLU A 483 44.84 15.79 -32.80
N LYS A 484 45.98 15.54 -32.14
CA LYS A 484 46.02 14.89 -30.82
C LYS A 484 45.25 15.68 -29.77
N ASP A 485 45.49 16.98 -29.66
CA ASP A 485 44.87 17.82 -28.63
C ASP A 485 43.37 18.03 -28.91
N GLN A 486 42.95 18.07 -30.19
CA GLN A 486 41.54 17.98 -30.59
C GLN A 486 40.93 16.64 -30.18
N LEU A 487 41.57 15.51 -30.47
CA LEU A 487 41.06 14.18 -30.10
C LEU A 487 40.99 14.00 -28.58
N GLU A 488 41.97 14.51 -27.82
CA GLU A 488 41.88 14.57 -26.36
C GLU A 488 40.72 15.45 -25.89
N ALA A 489 40.48 16.62 -26.51
CA ALA A 489 39.36 17.49 -26.17
C ALA A 489 38.00 16.85 -26.51
N GLU A 490 37.87 16.18 -27.66
CA GLU A 490 36.67 15.44 -28.04
C GLU A 490 36.41 14.24 -27.12
N LEU A 491 37.46 13.53 -26.69
CA LEU A 491 37.33 12.37 -25.80
C LEU A 491 36.97 12.83 -24.38
N ARG A 492 37.54 13.94 -23.90
CA ARG A 492 37.10 14.62 -22.66
C ARG A 492 35.64 15.05 -22.77
N LEU A 493 35.23 15.73 -23.85
CA LEU A 493 33.84 16.14 -24.08
C LEU A 493 32.86 14.96 -24.06
N LYS A 494 33.21 13.83 -24.71
CA LYS A 494 32.39 12.60 -24.67
C LYS A 494 32.34 11.98 -23.27
N MET A 495 33.44 12.05 -22.52
CA MET A 495 33.51 11.59 -21.13
C MET A 495 32.68 12.48 -20.17
N ASP A 496 32.72 13.80 -20.35
CA ASP A 496 31.95 14.77 -19.58
C ASP A 496 30.45 14.70 -19.91
N GLN A 497 30.09 14.51 -21.19
CA GLN A 497 28.73 14.19 -21.60
C GLN A 497 28.23 12.89 -20.98
N GLY A 498 29.05 11.83 -20.98
CA GLY A 498 28.74 10.56 -20.32
C GLY A 498 28.55 10.71 -18.81
N GLN A 499 29.42 11.47 -18.13
CA GLN A 499 29.26 11.80 -16.72
C GLN A 499 27.99 12.60 -16.45
N LEU A 500 27.63 13.56 -17.30
CA LEU A 500 26.44 14.40 -17.12
C LEU A 500 25.15 13.61 -17.36
N VAL A 501 25.14 12.68 -18.32
CA VAL A 501 24.04 11.70 -18.48
C VAL A 501 23.95 10.82 -17.24
N LEU A 502 25.05 10.21 -16.77
CA LEU A 502 25.06 9.36 -15.57
C LEU A 502 24.64 10.11 -14.30
N ARG A 503 25.00 11.40 -14.15
CA ARG A 503 24.48 12.25 -13.07
C ARG A 503 22.97 12.47 -13.22
N SER A 504 22.48 12.81 -14.41
CA SER A 504 21.03 12.99 -14.65
C SER A 504 20.21 11.70 -14.50
N GLU A 505 20.83 10.52 -14.66
CA GLU A 505 20.23 9.23 -14.32
C GLU A 505 20.29 8.94 -12.81
N ALA A 506 21.38 9.28 -12.13
CA ALA A 506 21.49 9.15 -10.68
C ALA A 506 20.50 10.06 -9.97
N GLU A 507 20.42 11.33 -10.37
CA GLU A 507 19.44 12.32 -9.88
C GLU A 507 18.01 11.86 -10.14
N ARG A 508 17.72 11.25 -11.30
CA ARG A 508 16.41 10.61 -11.57
C ARG A 508 16.16 9.45 -10.62
N ARG A 509 17.10 8.51 -10.46
CA ARG A 509 16.95 7.36 -9.55
C ARG A 509 16.79 7.80 -8.10
N GLU A 510 17.47 8.86 -7.66
CA GLU A 510 17.27 9.45 -6.33
C GLU A 510 15.93 10.20 -6.18
N ALA A 511 15.38 10.77 -7.25
CA ALA A 511 14.06 11.37 -7.25
C ALA A 511 12.95 10.29 -7.24
N GLU A 512 13.12 9.24 -8.05
CA GLU A 512 12.26 8.05 -8.07
C GLU A 512 12.27 7.36 -6.70
N LEU A 513 13.46 7.17 -6.08
CA LEU A 513 13.57 6.61 -4.74
C LEU A 513 12.98 7.52 -3.65
N ARG A 514 13.10 8.85 -3.77
CA ARG A 514 12.41 9.80 -2.87
C ARG A 514 10.89 9.67 -2.97
N VAL A 515 10.34 9.69 -4.18
CA VAL A 515 8.91 9.51 -4.42
C VAL A 515 8.43 8.14 -3.94
N VAL A 516 9.22 7.07 -4.08
CA VAL A 516 8.89 5.75 -3.51
C VAL A 516 8.91 5.77 -1.98
N TRP A 517 9.88 6.44 -1.34
CA TRP A 517 9.93 6.59 0.12
C TRP A 517 8.80 7.45 0.67
N GLU A 518 8.48 8.57 0.03
CA GLU A 518 7.37 9.46 0.39
C GLU A 518 6.03 8.73 0.25
N ASN A 519 5.82 7.99 -0.84
CA ASN A 519 4.66 7.11 -1.00
C ASN A 519 4.64 5.99 0.05
N GLN A 520 5.78 5.37 0.40
CA GLN A 520 5.84 4.36 1.46
C GLN A 520 5.54 4.94 2.85
N LEU A 521 5.89 6.20 3.11
CA LEU A 521 5.56 6.90 4.34
C LEU A 521 4.06 7.22 4.39
N ALA A 522 3.50 7.80 3.31
CA ALA A 522 2.07 8.07 3.19
C ALA A 522 1.22 6.79 3.33
N ASN A 523 1.61 5.68 2.70
CA ASN A 523 0.96 4.37 2.88
C ASN A 523 1.11 3.84 4.32
N GLN A 524 2.20 4.15 5.03
CA GLN A 524 2.35 3.79 6.45
C GLN A 524 1.48 4.65 7.36
N GLU A 525 1.31 5.93 7.07
CA GLU A 525 0.40 6.83 7.79
C GLU A 525 -1.07 6.46 7.53
N GLU A 526 -1.44 6.20 6.28
CA GLU A 526 -2.78 5.74 5.90
C GLU A 526 -3.11 4.37 6.52
N THR A 527 -2.20 3.40 6.49
CA THR A 527 -2.43 2.11 7.16
C THR A 527 -2.43 2.22 8.68
N GLN A 528 -1.73 3.18 9.29
CA GLN A 528 -1.88 3.51 10.71
C GLN A 528 -3.23 4.18 11.02
N HIS A 529 -3.71 5.07 10.15
CA HIS A 529 -5.02 5.69 10.27
C HIS A 529 -6.15 4.65 10.13
N LEU A 530 -6.09 3.77 9.12
CA LEU A 530 -7.02 2.66 8.94
C LEU A 530 -7.01 1.69 10.11
N ARG A 531 -5.83 1.35 10.66
CA ARG A 531 -5.72 0.54 11.90
C ARG A 531 -6.35 1.25 13.10
N SER A 532 -6.15 2.56 13.23
CA SER A 532 -6.72 3.35 14.33
C SER A 532 -8.25 3.43 14.21
N SER A 533 -8.77 3.65 13.01
CA SER A 533 -10.21 3.63 12.72
C SER A 533 -10.82 2.23 12.93
N LEU A 534 -10.11 1.16 12.57
CA LEU A 534 -10.52 -0.21 12.84
C LEU A 534 -10.61 -0.47 14.35
N VAL A 535 -9.57 -0.13 15.12
CA VAL A 535 -9.56 -0.26 16.59
C VAL A 535 -10.73 0.52 17.20
N GLN A 536 -10.96 1.77 16.80
CA GLN A 536 -12.13 2.55 17.26
C GLN A 536 -13.48 1.89 16.89
N SER A 537 -13.57 1.24 15.73
CA SER A 537 -14.78 0.51 15.33
C SER A 537 -14.98 -0.76 16.15
N GLU A 538 -13.91 -1.48 16.48
CA GLU A 538 -13.95 -2.64 17.37
C GLU A 538 -14.24 -2.24 18.82
N GLU A 539 -13.73 -1.11 19.29
CA GLU A 539 -14.03 -0.54 20.61
C GLU A 539 -15.51 -0.19 20.73
N ARG A 540 -16.08 0.52 19.75
CA ARG A 540 -17.54 0.77 19.67
C ARG A 540 -18.37 -0.52 19.59
N LEU A 541 -17.88 -1.54 18.90
CA LEU A 541 -18.54 -2.85 18.86
C LEU A 541 -18.42 -3.59 20.20
N ARG A 542 -17.30 -3.45 20.93
CA ARG A 542 -17.13 -3.99 22.29
C ARG A 542 -18.06 -3.29 23.28
N GLU A 543 -18.14 -1.96 23.23
CA GLU A 543 -19.09 -1.13 24.00
C GLU A 543 -20.53 -1.55 23.74
N ALA A 544 -20.96 -1.65 22.47
CA ALA A 544 -22.29 -2.13 22.11
C ALA A 544 -22.54 -3.57 22.59
N CYS A 545 -21.54 -4.46 22.53
CA CYS A 545 -21.64 -5.81 23.08
C CYS A 545 -21.70 -5.85 24.62
N VAL A 546 -21.15 -4.85 25.31
CA VAL A 546 -21.26 -4.71 26.77
C VAL A 546 -22.66 -4.20 27.13
N GLN A 547 -23.13 -3.12 26.49
CA GLN A 547 -24.49 -2.60 26.66
C GLN A 547 -25.57 -3.65 26.35
N LEU A 548 -25.37 -4.48 25.31
CA LEU A 548 -26.27 -5.60 25.01
C LEU A 548 -26.25 -6.68 26.09
N LYS A 549 -25.09 -7.00 26.69
CA LYS A 549 -25.01 -7.94 27.83
C LYS A 549 -25.67 -7.33 29.08
N GLU A 550 -25.45 -6.06 29.36
CA GLU A 550 -26.04 -5.35 30.49
C GLU A 550 -27.57 -5.34 30.37
N SER A 551 -28.11 -4.95 29.21
CA SER A 551 -29.56 -5.02 28.93
C SER A 551 -30.12 -6.44 29.01
N ALA A 552 -29.39 -7.47 28.57
CA ALA A 552 -29.78 -8.87 28.75
C ALA A 552 -29.81 -9.27 30.24
N THR A 553 -28.80 -8.91 31.04
CA THR A 553 -28.80 -9.17 32.49
C THR A 553 -29.88 -8.38 33.23
N PHE A 554 -30.20 -7.17 32.77
CA PHE A 554 -31.32 -6.38 33.28
C PHE A 554 -32.66 -7.08 32.99
N LEU A 555 -32.89 -7.52 31.75
CA LEU A 555 -34.08 -8.29 31.37
C LEU A 555 -34.19 -9.61 32.15
N GLU A 556 -33.10 -10.38 32.27
CA GLU A 556 -33.06 -11.56 33.14
C GLU A 556 -33.40 -11.22 34.60
N SER A 557 -32.91 -10.10 35.14
CA SER A 557 -33.22 -9.67 36.50
C SER A 557 -34.70 -9.28 36.66
N HIS A 558 -35.28 -8.67 35.62
CA HIS A 558 -36.67 -8.27 35.55
C HIS A 558 -37.60 -9.49 35.41
N GLU A 559 -37.23 -10.52 34.65
CA GLU A 559 -37.93 -11.81 34.62
C GLU A 559 -37.83 -12.55 35.95
N LYS A 560 -36.67 -12.53 36.61
CA LYS A 560 -36.49 -13.10 37.95
C LYS A 560 -37.31 -12.35 39.01
N LEU A 561 -37.48 -11.04 38.87
CA LEU A 561 -38.40 -10.23 39.70
C LEU A 561 -39.86 -10.55 39.38
N ASN A 562 -40.26 -10.54 38.11
CA ASN A 562 -41.63 -10.79 37.67
C ASN A 562 -42.10 -12.20 38.09
N THR A 563 -41.25 -13.22 37.92
CA THR A 563 -41.58 -14.57 38.44
C THR A 563 -41.58 -14.65 39.97
N ARG A 564 -40.95 -13.74 40.72
CA ARG A 564 -41.16 -13.63 42.17
C ARG A 564 -42.51 -13.01 42.48
N LEU A 565 -42.84 -11.88 41.85
CA LEU A 565 -44.14 -11.21 41.99
C LEU A 565 -45.30 -12.13 41.64
N MET A 566 -45.21 -12.91 40.55
CA MET A 566 -46.23 -13.91 40.20
C MET A 566 -46.35 -15.05 41.24
N ARG A 567 -45.25 -15.45 41.88
CA ARG A 567 -45.27 -16.45 42.98
C ARG A 567 -45.80 -15.86 44.29
N GLU A 568 -45.63 -14.56 44.52
CA GLU A 568 -46.17 -13.86 45.69
C GLU A 568 -47.66 -13.53 45.49
N GLY A 569 -48.07 -13.14 44.29
CA GLY A 569 -49.47 -13.04 43.88
C GLY A 569 -50.21 -14.36 44.07
N ALA A 570 -49.70 -15.46 43.50
CA ALA A 570 -50.32 -16.78 43.67
C ALA A 570 -50.37 -17.28 45.12
N LYS A 571 -49.44 -16.85 45.99
CA LYS A 571 -49.54 -17.11 47.44
C LYS A 571 -50.62 -16.27 48.10
N LEU A 572 -50.68 -14.98 47.79
CA LEU A 572 -51.70 -14.07 48.33
C LEU A 572 -53.11 -14.44 47.84
N GLU A 573 -53.25 -14.99 46.63
CA GLU A 573 -54.50 -15.58 46.13
C GLU A 573 -54.92 -16.80 46.96
N VAL A 574 -53.99 -17.71 47.29
CA VAL A 574 -54.28 -18.85 48.18
C VAL A 574 -54.56 -18.40 49.62
N GLU A 575 -53.78 -17.47 50.17
CA GLU A 575 -54.01 -16.91 51.51
C GLU A 575 -55.33 -16.13 51.60
N LEU A 576 -55.77 -15.49 50.52
CA LEU A 576 -57.10 -14.88 50.40
C LEU A 576 -58.18 -15.96 50.33
N GLN A 577 -58.02 -17.01 49.52
CA GLN A 577 -59.01 -18.10 49.43
C GLN A 577 -59.16 -18.83 50.77
N ASP A 578 -58.06 -19.16 51.47
CA ASP A 578 -58.07 -19.73 52.83
C ASP A 578 -58.83 -18.81 53.81
N LYS A 579 -58.73 -17.48 53.64
CA LYS A 579 -59.43 -16.49 54.47
C LYS A 579 -60.90 -16.33 54.09
N GLU A 580 -61.27 -16.46 52.83
CA GLU A 580 -62.66 -16.51 52.37
C GLU A 580 -63.35 -17.79 52.86
N GLU A 581 -62.68 -18.94 52.81
CA GLU A 581 -63.19 -20.21 53.36
C GLU A 581 -63.32 -20.14 54.91
N GLU A 582 -62.36 -19.53 55.61
CA GLU A 582 -62.49 -19.22 57.05
C GLU A 582 -63.68 -18.29 57.36
N LEU A 583 -63.94 -17.29 56.52
CA LEU A 583 -65.06 -16.35 56.70
C LEU A 583 -66.40 -17.05 56.44
N GLN A 584 -66.53 -17.80 55.36
CA GLN A 584 -67.72 -18.62 55.07
C GLN A 584 -68.00 -19.62 56.21
N HIS A 585 -66.96 -20.21 56.81
CA HIS A 585 -67.12 -21.08 57.98
C HIS A 585 -67.70 -20.31 59.18
N LYS A 586 -67.15 -19.14 59.50
CA LYS A 586 -67.61 -18.28 60.61
C LYS A 586 -69.03 -17.75 60.36
N GLU A 587 -69.38 -17.42 59.12
CA GLU A 587 -70.76 -17.05 58.75
C GLU A 587 -71.74 -18.22 58.92
N ALA A 588 -71.34 -19.44 58.55
CA ALA A 588 -72.13 -20.65 58.79
C ALA A 588 -72.27 -20.98 60.29
N GLU A 589 -71.26 -20.69 61.12
CA GLU A 589 -71.37 -20.80 62.58
C GLU A 589 -72.28 -19.71 63.19
N LEU A 590 -72.15 -18.46 62.75
CA LEU A 590 -73.03 -17.36 63.15
C LEU A 590 -74.49 -17.64 62.76
N GLN A 591 -74.74 -18.25 61.59
CA GLN A 591 -76.10 -18.61 61.19
C GLN A 591 -76.66 -19.79 62.02
N LYS A 592 -75.83 -20.78 62.40
CA LYS A 592 -76.25 -21.79 63.39
C LYS A 592 -76.60 -21.15 64.74
N ALA A 593 -75.79 -20.19 65.20
CA ALA A 593 -76.03 -19.48 66.45
C ALA A 593 -77.35 -18.67 66.41
N ARG A 594 -77.64 -17.97 65.30
CA ARG A 594 -78.93 -17.30 65.07
C ARG A 594 -80.11 -18.26 65.11
N ASN A 595 -80.01 -19.40 64.42
CA ASN A 595 -81.08 -20.41 64.44
C ASN A 595 -81.36 -20.90 65.87
N VAL A 596 -80.31 -21.11 66.69
CA VAL A 596 -80.46 -21.48 68.12
C VAL A 596 -81.06 -20.33 68.95
N GLU A 597 -80.72 -19.07 68.66
CA GLU A 597 -81.34 -17.90 69.30
C GLU A 597 -82.83 -17.77 68.94
N GLU A 598 -83.21 -18.08 67.70
CA GLU A 598 -84.61 -18.15 67.25
C GLU A 598 -85.37 -19.31 67.93
N GLU A 599 -84.77 -20.50 68.05
CA GLU A 599 -85.33 -21.63 68.81
C GLU A 599 -85.54 -21.27 70.30
N LEU A 600 -84.53 -20.67 70.94
CA LEU A 600 -84.63 -20.20 72.33
C LEU A 600 -85.66 -19.07 72.49
N SER A 601 -85.82 -18.20 71.50
CA SER A 601 -86.88 -17.17 71.45
C SER A 601 -88.26 -17.82 71.35
N MET A 602 -88.42 -18.83 70.51
CA MET A 602 -89.66 -19.59 70.37
C MET A 602 -90.01 -20.38 71.63
N ASP A 603 -89.04 -21.00 72.30
CA ASP A 603 -89.24 -21.70 73.57
C ASP A 603 -89.52 -20.73 74.73
N ARG A 604 -88.88 -19.56 74.75
CA ARG A 604 -89.25 -18.46 75.66
C ARG A 604 -90.69 -17.99 75.42
N GLN A 605 -91.15 -17.94 74.17
CA GLN A 605 -92.55 -17.62 73.84
C GLN A 605 -93.53 -18.74 74.21
N LYS A 606 -93.15 -20.02 74.13
CA LYS A 606 -93.92 -21.16 74.67
C LYS A 606 -94.05 -21.01 76.19
N LEU A 607 -92.93 -20.87 76.90
CA LEU A 607 -92.90 -20.70 78.36
C LEU A 607 -93.72 -19.49 78.82
N ILE A 608 -93.68 -18.36 78.11
CA ILE A 608 -94.54 -17.19 78.40
C ILE A 608 -96.03 -17.49 78.20
N ARG A 609 -96.41 -18.33 77.23
CA ARG A 609 -97.80 -18.81 77.08
C ARG A 609 -98.17 -19.78 78.20
N ASP A 610 -97.31 -20.75 78.51
CA ASP A 610 -97.57 -21.76 79.54
C ASP A 610 -97.71 -21.12 80.93
N LEU A 611 -96.86 -20.14 81.26
CA LEU A 611 -96.95 -19.34 82.48
C LEU A 611 -98.21 -18.45 82.49
N LYS A 612 -98.66 -17.91 81.35
CA LYS A 612 -99.94 -17.19 81.25
C LYS A 612 -101.13 -18.12 81.42
N GLU A 613 -101.09 -19.35 80.90
CA GLU A 613 -102.14 -20.34 81.18
C GLU A 613 -102.14 -20.79 82.65
N GLN A 614 -100.96 -20.94 83.27
CA GLN A 614 -100.85 -21.22 84.70
C GLN A 614 -101.41 -20.07 85.54
N ALA A 615 -101.14 -18.82 85.17
CA ALA A 615 -101.77 -17.64 85.78
C ALA A 615 -103.29 -17.66 85.60
N MET A 616 -103.81 -17.86 84.39
CA MET A 616 -105.26 -17.96 84.15
C MET A 616 -105.93 -19.11 84.91
N ARG A 617 -105.23 -20.25 85.11
CA ARG A 617 -105.69 -21.36 85.96
C ARG A 617 -105.66 -20.98 87.45
N ALA A 618 -104.65 -20.23 87.89
CA ALA A 618 -104.59 -19.67 89.23
C ALA A 618 -105.73 -18.67 89.47
N ASP A 619 -105.97 -17.73 88.55
CA ASP A 619 -107.06 -16.75 88.59
C ASP A 619 -108.44 -17.44 88.61
N GLN A 620 -108.63 -18.51 87.83
CA GLN A 620 -109.83 -19.34 87.88
C GLN A 620 -109.98 -20.07 89.24
N SER A 621 -108.89 -20.58 89.80
CA SER A 621 -108.90 -21.16 91.14
C SER A 621 -109.20 -20.11 92.22
N GLU A 622 -108.67 -18.89 92.09
CA GLU A 622 -108.93 -17.80 93.01
C GLU A 622 -110.38 -17.32 92.89
N ALA A 623 -110.94 -17.21 91.69
CA ALA A 623 -112.36 -16.95 91.49
C ALA A 623 -113.25 -18.03 92.14
N SER A 624 -112.86 -19.31 92.07
CA SER A 624 -113.57 -20.39 92.78
C SER A 624 -113.43 -20.28 94.31
N LEU A 625 -112.27 -19.86 94.82
CA LEU A 625 -112.03 -19.58 96.23
C LEU A 625 -112.80 -18.33 96.69
N GLN A 626 -112.95 -17.31 95.84
CA GLN A 626 -113.78 -16.13 96.08
C GLN A 626 -115.26 -16.52 96.11
N GLU A 627 -115.73 -17.44 95.26
CA GLU A 627 -117.10 -17.97 95.36
C GLU A 627 -117.33 -18.75 96.66
N VAL A 628 -116.39 -19.63 97.04
CA VAL A 628 -116.38 -20.31 98.34
C VAL A 628 -116.33 -19.30 99.50
N THR A 629 -115.60 -18.19 99.34
CA THR A 629 -115.52 -17.11 100.33
C THR A 629 -116.82 -16.32 100.42
N VAL A 630 -117.56 -16.10 99.33
CA VAL A 630 -118.91 -15.52 99.34
C VAL A 630 -119.89 -16.45 100.06
N ARG A 631 -119.86 -17.76 99.77
CA ARG A 631 -120.66 -18.77 100.48
C ARG A 631 -120.31 -18.83 101.99
N LEU A 632 -119.02 -18.74 102.34
CA LEU A 632 -118.55 -18.61 103.72
C LEU A 632 -119.00 -17.30 104.38
N ASN A 633 -119.01 -16.17 103.65
CA ASN A 633 -119.47 -14.88 104.17
C ASN A 633 -120.98 -14.86 104.43
N GLN A 634 -121.78 -15.57 103.62
CA GLN A 634 -123.21 -15.79 103.88
C GLN A 634 -123.43 -16.63 105.16
N LEU A 635 -122.60 -17.67 105.38
CA LEU A 635 -122.60 -18.44 106.64
C LEU A 635 -122.05 -17.64 107.83
N GLN A 636 -121.07 -16.75 107.63
CA GLN A 636 -120.62 -15.82 108.67
C GLN A 636 -121.66 -14.77 109.02
N LEU A 637 -122.53 -14.35 108.10
CA LEU A 637 -123.62 -13.42 108.40
C LEU A 637 -124.69 -14.07 109.29
N SER A 638 -125.05 -15.34 109.05
CA SER A 638 -125.94 -16.06 109.97
C SER A 638 -125.28 -16.36 111.32
N LEU A 639 -123.98 -16.69 111.35
CA LEU A 639 -123.22 -16.81 112.60
C LEU A 639 -123.07 -15.46 113.34
N LYS A 640 -122.90 -14.32 112.67
CA LYS A 640 -122.75 -12.99 113.31
C LYS A 640 -123.99 -12.56 114.10
N VAL A 641 -125.19 -12.96 113.68
CA VAL A 641 -126.42 -12.74 114.46
C VAL A 641 -126.39 -13.53 115.79
N GLN A 642 -125.72 -14.69 115.82
CA GLN A 642 -125.51 -15.46 117.06
C GLN A 642 -124.28 -14.97 117.84
N LEU A 643 -123.20 -14.56 117.16
CA LEU A 643 -122.00 -14.02 117.80
C LEU A 643 -122.25 -12.66 118.48
N GLY A 644 -123.16 -11.83 117.98
CA GLY A 644 -123.57 -10.60 118.68
C GLY A 644 -124.13 -10.83 120.09
N GLN A 645 -124.49 -12.08 120.45
CA GLN A 645 -124.87 -12.49 121.80
C GLN A 645 -123.69 -12.99 122.65
N SER A 646 -122.59 -13.44 122.03
CA SER A 646 -121.40 -14.01 122.69
C SER A 646 -120.17 -13.10 122.70
N GLU A 647 -120.05 -12.12 121.80
CA GLU A 647 -118.95 -11.14 121.77
C GLU A 647 -118.92 -10.26 123.03
N ARG A 648 -120.07 -10.08 123.70
CA ARG A 648 -120.17 -9.51 125.06
C ARG A 648 -119.42 -10.31 126.14
N ARG A 649 -118.95 -11.53 125.85
CA ARG A 649 -118.12 -12.36 126.74
C ARG A 649 -116.65 -12.42 126.33
N LEU A 650 -116.29 -12.05 125.10
CA LEU A 650 -114.93 -12.17 124.57
C LEU A 650 -114.15 -10.85 124.47
N GLN A 651 -114.70 -9.76 124.99
CA GLN A 651 -113.94 -8.57 125.44
C GLN A 651 -112.97 -8.87 126.60
N MET A 652 -112.76 -10.14 126.97
CA MET A 652 -112.03 -10.60 128.16
C MET A 652 -110.73 -11.36 127.84
N MET A 653 -110.36 -11.54 126.55
CA MET A 653 -109.18 -12.35 126.16
C MET A 653 -108.18 -11.61 125.25
N THR A 654 -108.02 -10.30 125.46
CA THR A 654 -107.00 -9.46 124.81
C THR A 654 -105.62 -9.56 125.48
N ALA A 655 -104.86 -10.63 125.18
CA ALA A 655 -103.39 -10.70 125.38
C ALA A 655 -102.77 -11.92 124.66
N GLN A 656 -101.46 -11.86 124.36
CA GLN A 656 -100.63 -12.92 123.75
C GLN A 656 -100.95 -13.18 122.24
N PHE A 657 -100.02 -13.46 121.31
CA PHE A 657 -98.54 -13.51 121.26
C PHE A 657 -98.19 -13.40 119.73
N HIS A 658 -97.35 -12.54 119.13
CA HIS A 658 -95.98 -12.07 119.37
C HIS A 658 -94.86 -13.15 119.28
N HIS A 659 -94.56 -13.70 118.09
CA HIS A 659 -93.32 -14.48 117.86
C HIS A 659 -92.85 -14.62 116.39
N SER A 660 -91.54 -14.37 116.12
CA SER A 660 -90.63 -14.75 114.99
C SER A 660 -91.10 -14.73 113.51
N GLN A 661 -90.39 -14.26 112.45
CA GLN A 661 -89.06 -13.65 112.19
C GLN A 661 -87.82 -14.56 111.90
N THR A 662 -86.97 -14.08 110.94
CA THR A 662 -85.50 -14.30 110.64
C THR A 662 -84.91 -15.43 109.75
N CYS A 663 -83.76 -15.09 109.10
CA CYS A 663 -82.65 -15.90 108.48
C CYS A 663 -82.59 -16.20 106.95
N LEU A 664 -81.42 -16.62 106.40
CA LEU A 664 -80.34 -15.79 105.78
C LEU A 664 -79.22 -16.61 105.05
N GLY A 665 -78.56 -16.05 104.01
CA GLY A 665 -77.09 -16.16 103.81
C GLY A 665 -76.45 -16.83 102.55
N ASN A 666 -75.61 -16.04 101.83
CA ASN A 666 -74.28 -16.38 101.21
C ASN A 666 -74.15 -17.50 100.13
N ALA A 667 -73.12 -17.60 99.26
CA ALA A 667 -72.07 -16.73 98.67
C ALA A 667 -71.49 -17.50 97.43
N ASN A 668 -70.84 -16.97 96.38
CA ASN A 668 -70.03 -15.76 96.09
C ASN A 668 -68.53 -15.81 96.50
N ALA A 669 -67.66 -16.44 95.70
CA ALA A 669 -66.19 -16.48 95.89
C ALA A 669 -65.37 -17.01 94.67
N GLN A 670 -65.33 -16.32 93.51
CA GLN A 670 -64.56 -16.79 92.32
C GLN A 670 -63.81 -15.71 91.49
N LEU A 671 -63.74 -14.44 91.94
CA LEU A 671 -63.28 -13.32 91.09
C LEU A 671 -61.78 -12.96 91.17
N ASP A 672 -60.98 -13.61 92.04
CA ASP A 672 -59.59 -13.20 92.33
C ASP A 672 -58.49 -13.91 91.50
N GLN A 673 -58.82 -14.88 90.64
CA GLN A 673 -57.82 -15.83 90.12
C GLN A 673 -57.18 -15.48 88.75
N LEU A 674 -57.63 -14.42 88.06
CA LEU A 674 -57.19 -14.09 86.69
C LEU A 674 -56.44 -12.76 86.54
N GLN A 675 -55.75 -12.29 87.59
CA GLN A 675 -55.11 -10.97 87.60
C GLN A 675 -53.60 -10.99 87.97
N LYS A 676 -52.90 -12.12 87.74
CA LYS A 676 -51.54 -12.35 88.30
C LYS A 676 -50.47 -12.93 87.36
N SER A 677 -50.70 -13.00 86.06
CA SER A 677 -49.80 -13.69 85.10
C SER A 677 -49.46 -12.86 83.84
N LEU A 678 -49.19 -11.55 83.99
CA LEU A 678 -48.97 -10.65 82.86
C LEU A 678 -47.85 -9.61 83.11
N LEU A 679 -46.69 -10.03 83.64
CA LEU A 679 -45.60 -9.07 83.96
C LEU A 679 -44.14 -9.60 83.87
N GLU A 680 -43.84 -10.67 83.12
CA GLU A 680 -42.49 -11.28 83.09
C GLU A 680 -41.91 -11.58 81.69
N ILE A 681 -42.08 -10.68 80.69
CA ILE A 681 -41.36 -10.79 79.40
C ILE A 681 -40.81 -9.42 78.98
N THR A 682 -39.67 -9.01 79.55
CA THR A 682 -39.01 -7.74 79.19
C THR A 682 -37.46 -7.76 79.20
N PRO A 683 -36.74 -8.64 79.93
CA PRO A 683 -35.27 -8.67 79.89
C PRO A 683 -34.70 -9.80 79.02
N ARG A 684 -34.88 -9.73 77.68
CA ARG A 684 -34.21 -10.65 76.73
C ARG A 684 -33.58 -10.01 75.48
N PHE A 685 -33.75 -8.71 75.25
CA PHE A 685 -33.20 -8.04 74.06
C PHE A 685 -31.79 -7.44 74.24
N SER A 686 -31.34 -7.19 75.48
CA SER A 686 -30.07 -6.51 75.77
C SER A 686 -28.80 -7.38 75.71
N GLN A 687 -28.91 -8.62 75.22
CA GLN A 687 -27.83 -9.62 75.29
C GLN A 687 -27.37 -10.20 73.94
N SER A 688 -28.16 -10.05 72.86
CA SER A 688 -27.75 -10.43 71.49
C SER A 688 -26.96 -9.31 70.76
N GLU A 689 -27.08 -8.07 71.24
CA GLU A 689 -26.51 -6.88 70.58
C GLU A 689 -24.98 -6.81 70.76
N LYS A 690 -24.46 -7.23 71.92
CA LYS A 690 -23.01 -7.21 72.22
C LYS A 690 -22.22 -8.26 71.43
N SER A 691 -22.80 -9.45 71.23
CA SER A 691 -22.21 -10.53 70.43
C SER A 691 -22.00 -10.18 68.95
N LEU A 692 -22.63 -9.13 68.44
CA LEU A 692 -22.44 -8.65 67.06
C LEU A 692 -21.30 -7.63 66.93
N GLN A 693 -20.91 -6.94 68.01
CA GLN A 693 -19.77 -6.01 67.98
C GLN A 693 -18.42 -6.75 67.99
N GLU A 694 -18.25 -7.76 68.83
CA GLU A 694 -16.97 -8.47 68.98
C GLU A 694 -16.55 -9.24 67.71
N MET A 695 -17.51 -9.75 66.94
CA MET A 695 -17.27 -10.38 65.63
C MET A 695 -16.72 -9.41 64.57
N SER A 696 -17.01 -8.11 64.68
CA SER A 696 -16.52 -7.11 63.70
C SER A 696 -15.03 -6.78 63.90
N ALA A 697 -14.52 -6.87 65.13
CA ALA A 697 -13.14 -6.51 65.47
C ALA A 697 -12.10 -7.53 64.97
N GLN A 698 -12.50 -8.79 64.74
CA GLN A 698 -11.58 -9.86 64.34
C GLN A 698 -11.30 -9.92 62.82
N LEU A 699 -12.09 -9.24 62.00
CA LEU A 699 -11.86 -9.14 60.55
C LEU A 699 -10.78 -8.13 60.15
N GLY A 700 -10.46 -7.16 61.03
CA GLY A 700 -9.49 -6.10 60.73
C GLY A 700 -8.02 -6.53 60.68
N GLN A 701 -7.67 -7.68 61.26
CA GLN A 701 -6.26 -8.10 61.43
C GLN A 701 -5.69 -8.89 60.24
N SER A 702 -6.46 -9.08 59.17
CA SER A 702 -6.04 -9.88 57.99
C SER A 702 -5.14 -9.12 57.01
N HIS A 703 -5.21 -7.78 56.94
CA HIS A 703 -4.48 -6.99 55.93
C HIS A 703 -2.98 -6.83 56.21
N GLU A 704 -2.55 -6.60 57.45
CA GLU A 704 -1.12 -6.34 57.76
C GLU A 704 -0.17 -7.52 57.43
N LEU A 705 -0.70 -8.74 57.35
CA LEU A 705 0.07 -9.93 56.99
C LEU A 705 0.33 -10.06 55.48
N VAL A 706 -0.49 -9.44 54.63
CA VAL A 706 -0.34 -9.51 53.17
C VAL A 706 0.78 -8.57 52.68
N GLU A 707 0.80 -7.32 53.14
CA GLU A 707 1.84 -6.34 52.75
C GLU A 707 3.24 -6.79 53.17
N ARG A 708 3.38 -7.33 54.39
CA ARG A 708 4.68 -7.82 54.92
C ARG A 708 5.26 -8.96 54.09
N LEU A 709 4.43 -9.82 53.50
CA LEU A 709 4.87 -10.90 52.62
C LEU A 709 5.27 -10.41 51.21
N GLN A 710 4.70 -9.31 50.72
CA GLN A 710 5.13 -8.70 49.46
C GLN A 710 6.46 -7.94 49.62
N LEU A 711 6.63 -7.20 50.71
CA LEU A 711 7.84 -6.41 50.96
C LEU A 711 9.10 -7.29 51.07
N LEU A 712 9.04 -8.41 51.82
CA LEU A 712 10.17 -9.34 51.95
C LEU A 712 10.56 -10.01 50.62
N LYS A 713 9.59 -10.23 49.71
CA LYS A 713 9.83 -10.88 48.42
C LYS A 713 10.58 -9.98 47.44
N SER A 714 10.26 -8.68 47.41
CA SER A 714 10.96 -7.70 46.55
C SER A 714 12.41 -7.41 47.00
N GLN A 715 12.66 -7.40 48.31
CA GLN A 715 14.01 -7.18 48.86
C GLN A 715 14.96 -8.36 48.59
N SER A 716 14.44 -9.59 48.53
CA SER A 716 15.23 -10.78 48.19
C SER A 716 15.71 -10.78 46.74
N ASN A 717 14.81 -10.55 45.76
CA ASN A 717 15.15 -10.64 44.34
C ASN A 717 16.18 -9.58 43.91
N SER A 718 15.94 -8.32 44.24
CA SER A 718 16.86 -7.22 43.90
C SER A 718 18.26 -7.36 44.50
N SER A 719 18.42 -8.19 45.54
CA SER A 719 19.71 -8.48 46.19
C SER A 719 20.47 -9.64 45.54
N LEU A 720 19.77 -10.52 44.81
CA LEU A 720 20.37 -11.56 43.97
C LEU A 720 20.85 -10.99 42.62
N GLU A 721 20.04 -10.15 41.98
CA GLU A 721 20.36 -9.54 40.68
C GLU A 721 21.65 -8.71 40.75
N ARG A 722 21.75 -7.79 41.73
CA ARG A 722 22.99 -7.00 41.98
C ARG A 722 24.22 -7.87 42.23
N ARG A 723 24.06 -9.05 42.83
CA ARG A 723 25.15 -10.01 43.09
C ARG A 723 25.59 -10.81 41.86
N MET A 724 24.73 -10.95 40.85
CA MET A 724 25.08 -11.61 39.59
C MET A 724 25.72 -10.61 38.62
N GLY A 725 25.13 -9.42 38.46
CA GLY A 725 25.70 -8.36 37.61
C GLY A 725 27.12 -7.95 38.01
N ALA A 726 27.37 -7.77 39.31
CA ALA A 726 28.71 -7.44 39.84
C ALA A 726 29.75 -8.56 39.64
N ARG A 727 29.34 -9.81 39.38
CA ARG A 727 30.27 -10.93 39.14
C ARG A 727 30.67 -11.00 37.68
N LEU A 728 29.70 -10.94 36.78
CA LEU A 728 29.91 -10.90 35.33
C LEU A 728 30.77 -9.69 34.91
N SER A 729 30.56 -8.53 35.55
CA SER A 729 31.36 -7.32 35.27
C SER A 729 32.84 -7.45 35.64
N ASN A 730 33.19 -8.25 36.66
CA ASN A 730 34.58 -8.42 37.09
C ASN A 730 35.30 -9.49 36.24
N GLU A 731 34.60 -10.56 35.88
CA GLU A 731 35.15 -11.64 35.03
C GLU A 731 35.41 -11.15 33.59
N GLY A 732 34.59 -10.22 33.08
CA GLY A 732 34.83 -9.58 31.77
C GLY A 732 36.02 -8.62 31.74
N ALA A 733 36.32 -7.93 32.85
CA ALA A 733 37.39 -6.93 32.91
C ALA A 733 38.80 -7.53 32.93
N GLY A 734 39.02 -8.61 33.68
CA GLY A 734 40.36 -9.24 33.75
C GLY A 734 40.82 -9.77 32.39
N LEU A 735 39.91 -10.37 31.62
CA LEU A 735 40.21 -10.87 30.28
C LEU A 735 40.64 -9.75 29.32
N THR A 736 40.09 -8.53 29.43
CA THR A 736 40.49 -7.42 28.54
C THR A 736 41.85 -6.81 28.89
N GLU A 737 42.30 -6.87 30.16
CA GLU A 737 43.67 -6.53 30.53
C GLU A 737 44.70 -7.55 30.02
N ASP A 738 44.44 -8.86 30.18
CA ASP A 738 45.33 -9.93 29.70
C ASP A 738 45.59 -9.84 28.17
N TRP A 739 44.54 -9.60 27.37
CA TRP A 739 44.67 -9.42 25.92
C TRP A 739 45.44 -8.14 25.55
N ALA A 740 45.30 -7.07 26.33
CA ALA A 740 46.03 -5.82 26.11
C ALA A 740 47.53 -5.97 26.41
N GLU A 741 47.90 -6.68 27.49
CA GLU A 741 49.30 -6.89 27.84
C GLU A 741 50.01 -7.81 26.82
N LEU A 742 49.34 -8.87 26.37
CA LEU A 742 49.87 -9.76 25.32
C LEU A 742 50.14 -8.98 24.01
N ALA A 743 49.23 -8.10 23.61
CA ALA A 743 49.37 -7.27 22.42
C ALA A 743 50.53 -6.26 22.51
N LEU A 744 50.84 -5.75 23.71
CA LEU A 744 52.00 -4.89 23.94
C LEU A 744 53.32 -5.67 23.86
N ARG A 745 53.39 -6.87 24.45
CA ARG A 745 54.59 -7.73 24.39
C ARG A 745 54.94 -8.11 22.94
N LEU A 746 53.96 -8.53 22.15
CA LEU A 746 54.16 -8.89 20.73
C LEU A 746 54.62 -7.71 19.85
N ARG A 747 54.19 -6.47 20.17
CA ARG A 747 54.71 -5.26 19.50
C ARG A 747 56.17 -5.00 19.87
N ALA A 748 56.51 -5.11 21.15
CA ALA A 748 57.88 -4.90 21.63
C ALA A 748 58.88 -5.89 21.00
N GLU A 749 58.50 -7.16 20.81
CA GLU A 749 59.30 -8.15 20.10
C GLU A 749 59.46 -7.80 18.61
N ARG A 750 58.36 -7.51 17.90
CA ARG A 750 58.40 -7.09 16.48
C ARG A 750 59.32 -5.88 16.25
N ASP A 751 59.21 -4.89 17.13
CA ASP A 751 60.01 -3.66 17.05
C ASP A 751 61.44 -3.88 17.55
N GLY A 752 61.74 -5.03 18.17
CA GLY A 752 63.10 -5.54 18.39
C GLY A 752 63.70 -6.15 17.12
N TYR A 753 62.95 -7.02 16.42
CA TYR A 753 63.39 -7.64 15.17
C TYR A 753 63.65 -6.62 14.05
N MET A 754 62.80 -5.60 13.90
CA MET A 754 63.03 -4.49 12.93
C MET A 754 64.42 -3.85 13.11
N ARG A 755 64.77 -3.47 14.34
CA ARG A 755 66.06 -2.82 14.64
C ARG A 755 67.28 -3.73 14.37
N LEU A 756 67.12 -5.05 14.49
CA LEU A 756 68.15 -6.01 14.11
C LEU A 756 68.31 -6.10 12.57
N CYS A 757 67.22 -6.06 11.82
CA CYS A 757 67.27 -5.98 10.36
C CYS A 757 67.97 -4.69 9.90
N ASP A 758 67.58 -3.53 10.43
CA ASP A 758 68.15 -2.23 10.07
C ASP A 758 69.67 -2.17 10.34
N GLN A 759 70.11 -2.75 11.46
CA GLN A 759 71.55 -2.85 11.81
C GLN A 759 72.32 -3.76 10.83
N LEU A 760 71.77 -4.92 10.47
CA LEU A 760 72.41 -5.84 9.52
C LEU A 760 72.46 -5.25 8.11
N SER A 761 71.40 -4.59 7.65
CA SER A 761 71.39 -3.88 6.37
C SER A 761 72.42 -2.75 6.31
N SER A 762 72.60 -2.00 7.42
CA SER A 762 73.62 -0.95 7.50
C SER A 762 75.04 -1.52 7.37
N GLN A 763 75.35 -2.61 8.08
CA GLN A 763 76.66 -3.28 8.00
C GLN A 763 76.98 -3.85 6.62
N ILE A 764 75.97 -4.31 5.87
CA ILE A 764 76.17 -4.79 4.49
C ILE A 764 76.62 -3.64 3.59
N VAL A 765 75.96 -2.49 3.64
CA VAL A 765 76.31 -1.30 2.83
C VAL A 765 77.72 -0.80 3.17
N GLU A 766 78.07 -0.72 4.45
CA GLU A 766 79.41 -0.30 4.90
C GLU A 766 80.52 -1.22 4.35
N MET A 767 80.31 -2.54 4.37
CA MET A 767 81.26 -3.50 3.78
C MET A 767 81.35 -3.41 2.25
N GLU A 768 80.22 -3.19 1.56
CA GLU A 768 80.20 -3.02 0.10
C GLU A 768 80.97 -1.77 -0.33
N GLU A 769 80.84 -0.65 0.39
CA GLU A 769 81.63 0.54 0.11
C GLU A 769 83.14 0.33 0.37
N GLU A 770 83.53 -0.36 1.44
CA GLU A 770 84.96 -0.68 1.69
C GLU A 770 85.57 -1.53 0.57
N LEU A 771 84.82 -2.51 0.05
CA LEU A 771 85.27 -3.35 -1.07
C LEU A 771 85.42 -2.55 -2.36
N GLN A 772 84.50 -1.61 -2.64
CA GLN A 772 84.59 -0.72 -3.80
C GLN A 772 85.77 0.27 -3.68
N ARG A 773 86.06 0.79 -2.48
CA ARG A 773 87.23 1.63 -2.22
C ARG A 773 88.54 0.87 -2.49
N ARG A 774 88.67 -0.36 -1.95
CA ARG A 774 89.87 -1.19 -2.13
C ARG A 774 90.12 -1.64 -3.57
N SER A 775 89.07 -1.90 -4.36
CA SER A 775 89.24 -2.30 -5.76
C SER A 775 89.71 -1.13 -6.65
N ALA A 776 89.21 0.08 -6.41
CA ALA A 776 89.64 1.28 -7.16
C ALA A 776 91.13 1.62 -6.98
N ASP A 777 91.67 1.46 -5.78
CA ASP A 777 93.08 1.79 -5.52
C ASP A 777 94.07 0.74 -6.06
N LEU A 778 93.66 -0.54 -6.15
CA LEU A 778 94.43 -1.58 -6.84
C LEU A 778 94.60 -1.28 -8.34
N VAL A 779 93.55 -0.77 -9.00
CA VAL A 779 93.62 -0.35 -10.42
C VAL A 779 94.64 0.78 -10.58
N ARG A 780 94.52 1.85 -9.78
CA ARG A 780 95.45 3.00 -9.80
C ARG A 780 96.93 2.61 -9.62
N GLN A 781 97.22 1.64 -8.75
CA GLN A 781 98.60 1.17 -8.55
C GLN A 781 99.19 0.48 -9.78
N SER A 782 98.39 -0.29 -10.53
CA SER A 782 98.86 -0.99 -11.74
C SER A 782 99.13 -0.04 -12.92
N GLU A 783 98.31 0.99 -13.11
CA GLU A 783 98.52 2.01 -14.14
C GLU A 783 99.81 2.83 -13.87
N LEU A 784 100.06 3.19 -12.61
CA LEU A 784 101.27 3.91 -12.21
C LEU A 784 102.56 3.09 -12.38
N GLN A 785 102.49 1.76 -12.24
CA GLN A 785 103.63 0.89 -12.55
C GLN A 785 103.93 0.84 -14.05
N ARG A 786 102.88 0.72 -14.90
CA ARG A 786 103.06 0.69 -16.37
C ARG A 786 103.76 1.95 -16.88
N LEU A 787 103.29 3.13 -16.47
CA LEU A 787 103.84 4.42 -16.91
C LEU A 787 105.31 4.62 -16.50
N ARG A 788 105.76 4.06 -15.37
CA ARG A 788 107.18 4.10 -14.99
C ARG A 788 108.04 3.30 -15.96
N SER A 789 107.66 2.05 -16.25
CA SER A 789 108.41 1.17 -17.16
C SER A 789 108.56 1.74 -18.58
N GLU A 790 107.56 2.48 -19.07
CA GLU A 790 107.60 3.16 -20.38
C GLU A 790 108.51 4.40 -20.41
N SER A 791 108.84 4.98 -19.24
CA SER A 791 109.77 6.10 -19.13
C SER A 791 111.24 5.65 -19.09
N GLU A 792 111.52 4.56 -18.37
CA GLU A 792 112.87 3.99 -18.23
C GLU A 792 113.43 3.49 -19.57
N GLN A 793 112.59 2.87 -20.40
CA GLN A 793 112.97 2.39 -21.74
C GLN A 793 113.38 3.53 -22.71
N ARG A 794 112.82 4.74 -22.55
CA ARG A 794 113.11 5.87 -23.45
C ARG A 794 114.45 6.53 -23.16
N LEU A 795 114.88 6.55 -21.90
CA LEU A 795 116.17 7.11 -21.49
C LEU A 795 117.35 6.32 -22.06
N GLY A 796 117.37 5.00 -21.88
CA GLY A 796 118.48 4.16 -22.36
C GLY A 796 118.65 4.13 -23.88
N HIS A 797 117.61 4.47 -24.66
CA HIS A 797 117.73 4.61 -26.11
C HIS A 797 118.42 5.91 -26.55
N MET A 798 118.39 6.94 -25.70
CA MET A 798 118.98 8.26 -25.98
C MET A 798 120.48 8.29 -25.64
N GLU A 799 120.90 7.59 -24.59
CA GLU A 799 122.31 7.47 -24.18
C GLU A 799 123.17 6.75 -25.25
N GLU A 800 122.63 5.69 -25.86
CA GLU A 800 123.31 4.92 -26.92
C GLU A 800 123.45 5.68 -28.26
N LEU A 801 122.69 6.76 -28.46
CA LEU A 801 122.84 7.65 -29.62
C LEU A 801 123.98 8.67 -29.43
N VAL A 802 124.11 9.26 -28.23
CA VAL A 802 125.20 10.20 -27.91
C VAL A 802 126.56 9.52 -28.08
N ARG A 803 126.69 8.28 -27.62
CA ARG A 803 127.91 7.44 -27.68
C ARG A 803 128.46 7.17 -29.09
N ARG A 804 127.71 7.53 -30.15
CA ARG A 804 128.08 7.30 -31.57
C ARG A 804 128.56 8.55 -32.30
N LEU A 805 128.52 9.72 -31.66
CA LEU A 805 128.83 11.01 -32.30
C LEU A 805 130.23 11.56 -31.93
N GLU A 806 131.01 10.83 -31.12
CA GLU A 806 132.25 11.32 -30.50
C GLU A 806 133.56 10.81 -31.15
N THR A 807 133.51 10.08 -32.29
CA THR A 807 134.58 9.11 -32.64
C THR A 807 135.32 9.25 -33.98
N GLU A 808 135.11 10.27 -34.83
CA GLU A 808 135.84 10.41 -36.11
C GLU A 808 136.41 11.81 -36.39
N ASP A 809 137.75 11.88 -36.53
CA ASP A 809 138.55 13.04 -36.96
C ASP A 809 138.98 12.89 -38.43
N SER A 810 139.10 14.00 -39.19
CA SER A 810 139.87 13.99 -40.46
C SER A 810 140.46 15.35 -40.88
N ALA A 811 141.62 15.29 -41.54
CA ALA A 811 142.33 16.40 -42.19
C ALA A 811 143.28 15.81 -43.26
N PRO A 812 143.55 16.49 -44.39
CA PRO A 812 144.54 17.57 -44.37
C PRO A 812 144.21 18.77 -45.29
N TYR A 813 144.17 19.96 -44.69
CA TYR A 813 143.61 21.13 -45.37
C TYR A 813 144.59 21.87 -46.29
N ARG A 814 144.33 21.91 -47.61
CA ARG A 814 144.70 23.07 -48.47
C ARG A 814 144.06 23.17 -49.86
N THR A 815 143.75 22.08 -50.57
CA THR A 815 142.68 22.15 -51.61
C THR A 815 141.36 22.47 -50.92
N GLN A 816 141.15 21.82 -49.78
CA GLN A 816 140.29 22.14 -48.61
C GLN A 816 140.40 23.58 -48.06
N VAL A 817 140.82 24.59 -48.83
CA VAL A 817 140.60 26.02 -48.55
C VAL A 817 139.72 26.65 -49.64
N ASP A 818 139.91 26.26 -50.91
CA ASP A 818 138.98 26.63 -51.98
C ASP A 818 137.86 25.59 -52.15
N ASP A 819 138.11 24.31 -51.85
CA ASP A 819 137.05 23.34 -51.55
C ASP A 819 136.30 23.81 -50.30
N LEU A 820 136.96 24.22 -49.21
CA LEU A 820 136.26 24.83 -48.05
C LEU A 820 135.47 26.09 -48.42
N ARG A 821 135.70 26.73 -49.57
CA ARG A 821 134.93 27.90 -50.02
C ARG A 821 133.72 27.52 -50.87
N SER A 822 133.86 26.57 -51.79
CA SER A 822 132.70 25.99 -52.47
C SER A 822 131.83 25.21 -51.49
N GLU A 823 132.45 24.52 -50.53
CA GLU A 823 131.83 23.86 -49.38
C GLU A 823 131.28 24.89 -48.37
N ASN A 824 131.88 26.07 -48.14
CA ASN A 824 131.20 27.12 -47.36
C ASN A 824 129.96 27.67 -48.09
N VAL A 825 129.99 27.79 -49.43
CA VAL A 825 128.79 28.18 -50.20
C VAL A 825 127.74 27.07 -50.15
N ALA A 826 128.13 25.80 -50.36
CA ALA A 826 127.23 24.65 -50.25
C ALA A 826 126.75 24.42 -48.80
N LEU A 827 127.53 24.79 -47.78
CA LEU A 827 127.13 24.81 -46.37
C LEU A 827 126.23 25.99 -46.05
N LEU A 828 126.36 27.15 -46.71
CA LEU A 828 125.40 28.25 -46.60
C LEU A 828 124.08 27.92 -47.30
N GLU A 829 124.11 27.28 -48.47
CA GLU A 829 122.93 26.74 -49.14
C GLU A 829 122.29 25.62 -48.32
N ARG A 830 123.09 24.70 -47.76
CA ARG A 830 122.63 23.63 -46.86
C ARG A 830 122.16 24.15 -45.50
N VAL A 831 122.70 25.26 -44.99
CA VAL A 831 122.17 25.96 -43.80
C VAL A 831 120.88 26.69 -44.16
N SER A 832 120.75 27.27 -45.35
CA SER A 832 119.49 27.84 -45.83
C SER A 832 118.41 26.77 -46.03
N LEU A 833 118.77 25.60 -46.55
CA LEU A 833 117.88 24.44 -46.67
C LEU A 833 117.53 23.87 -45.30
N LEU A 834 118.50 23.70 -44.39
CA LEU A 834 118.25 23.28 -43.01
C LEU A 834 117.42 24.32 -42.23
N GLN A 835 117.53 25.62 -42.52
CA GLN A 835 116.66 26.66 -41.98
C GLN A 835 115.26 26.58 -42.58
N GLN A 836 115.12 26.22 -43.86
CA GLN A 836 113.82 25.98 -44.49
C GLN A 836 113.16 24.68 -43.98
N GLU A 837 113.95 23.63 -43.75
CA GLU A 837 113.51 22.40 -43.11
C GLU A 837 113.12 22.65 -41.65
N VAL A 838 113.95 23.35 -40.86
CA VAL A 838 113.62 23.77 -39.48
C VAL A 838 112.35 24.60 -39.45
N THR A 839 112.19 25.62 -40.28
CA THR A 839 110.93 26.41 -40.30
C THR A 839 109.72 25.58 -40.74
N SER A 840 109.87 24.65 -41.69
CA SER A 840 108.78 23.75 -42.08
C SER A 840 108.44 22.69 -41.02
N LEU A 841 109.44 22.25 -40.23
CA LEU A 841 109.30 21.36 -39.09
C LEU A 841 108.73 22.09 -37.86
N GLU A 842 109.11 23.34 -37.63
CA GLU A 842 108.50 24.24 -36.65
C GLU A 842 107.04 24.47 -36.99
N GLU A 843 106.71 24.79 -38.25
CA GLU A 843 105.31 24.85 -38.69
C GLU A 843 104.60 23.48 -38.58
N GLU A 844 105.27 22.35 -38.81
CA GLU A 844 104.66 21.03 -38.56
C GLU A 844 104.43 20.75 -37.09
N VAL A 845 105.33 21.15 -36.20
CA VAL A 845 105.19 21.05 -34.75
C VAL A 845 104.05 21.96 -34.30
N ASP A 846 103.94 23.18 -34.82
CA ASP A 846 102.83 24.09 -34.56
C ASP A 846 101.49 23.56 -35.09
N ARG A 847 101.47 22.97 -36.30
CA ARG A 847 100.28 22.31 -36.87
C ARG A 847 99.88 21.05 -36.08
N LYS A 848 100.85 20.30 -35.53
CA LYS A 848 100.59 19.14 -34.64
C LYS A 848 100.11 19.61 -33.27
N ARG A 849 100.70 20.67 -32.73
CA ARG A 849 100.36 21.30 -31.45
C ARG A 849 98.93 21.84 -31.46
N ARG A 850 98.55 22.61 -32.48
CA ARG A 850 97.18 23.11 -32.64
C ARG A 850 96.18 21.97 -32.73
N LYS A 851 96.49 20.87 -33.43
CA LYS A 851 95.67 19.65 -33.45
C LYS A 851 95.57 18.94 -32.09
N THR A 852 96.65 18.91 -31.30
CA THR A 852 96.54 18.39 -29.92
C THR A 852 95.70 19.30 -29.03
N GLU A 853 95.84 20.62 -29.15
CA GLU A 853 95.03 21.61 -28.42
C GLU A 853 93.54 21.56 -28.84
N GLU A 854 93.24 21.36 -30.13
CA GLU A 854 91.90 21.11 -30.67
C GLU A 854 91.30 19.81 -30.08
N THR A 855 92.01 18.69 -30.15
CA THR A 855 91.52 17.41 -29.57
C THR A 855 91.46 17.40 -28.05
N GLU A 856 92.19 18.29 -27.38
CA GLU A 856 92.08 18.51 -25.93
C GLU A 856 90.83 19.34 -25.59
N GLN A 857 90.51 20.38 -26.36
CA GLN A 857 89.25 21.13 -26.25
C GLN A 857 88.02 20.27 -26.60
N GLU A 858 88.11 19.37 -27.58
CA GLU A 858 87.07 18.37 -27.86
C GLU A 858 86.89 17.41 -26.67
N ARG A 859 87.97 17.02 -25.98
CA ARG A 859 87.89 16.19 -24.77
C ARG A 859 87.35 16.95 -23.57
N GLU A 860 87.67 18.23 -23.41
CA GLU A 860 87.10 19.06 -22.34
C GLU A 860 85.61 19.29 -22.56
N THR A 861 85.18 19.70 -23.75
CA THR A 861 83.76 19.85 -24.09
C THR A 861 82.99 18.53 -23.97
N MET A 862 83.60 17.38 -24.32
CA MET A 862 82.98 16.07 -24.12
C MET A 862 82.87 15.67 -22.63
N LYS A 863 83.86 16.02 -21.78
CA LYS A 863 83.73 15.88 -20.31
C LYS A 863 82.61 16.77 -19.78
N ASP A 864 82.51 18.00 -20.25
CA ASP A 864 81.49 18.98 -19.86
C ASP A 864 80.07 18.48 -20.18
N VAL A 865 79.88 17.88 -21.36
CA VAL A 865 78.63 17.21 -21.77
C VAL A 865 78.37 15.97 -20.90
N GLN A 866 79.38 15.13 -20.65
CA GLN A 866 79.22 13.96 -19.78
C GLN A 866 78.87 14.35 -18.34
N GLU A 867 79.43 15.44 -17.82
CA GLU A 867 79.09 15.96 -16.49
C GLU A 867 77.65 16.51 -16.44
N ARG A 868 77.18 17.19 -17.48
CA ARG A 868 75.77 17.64 -17.57
C ARG A 868 74.83 16.44 -17.60
N LEU A 869 75.10 15.45 -18.46
CA LEU A 869 74.33 14.21 -18.53
C LEU A 869 74.36 13.43 -17.21
N ASN A 870 75.49 13.41 -16.49
CA ASN A 870 75.57 12.79 -15.17
C ASN A 870 74.73 13.54 -14.12
N LYS A 871 74.73 14.89 -14.14
CA LYS A 871 73.91 15.73 -13.24
C LYS A 871 72.41 15.60 -13.54
N GLU A 872 72.03 15.51 -14.82
CA GLU A 872 70.66 15.25 -15.25
C GLU A 872 70.20 13.82 -14.87
N ASN A 873 71.04 12.79 -15.08
CA ASN A 873 70.75 11.43 -14.63
C ASN A 873 70.63 11.32 -13.11
N PHE A 874 71.43 12.08 -12.34
CA PHE A 874 71.29 12.18 -10.90
C PHE A 874 69.94 12.81 -10.52
N GLY A 875 69.58 13.94 -11.15
CA GLY A 875 68.28 14.60 -10.95
C GLY A 875 67.08 13.71 -11.29
N LEU A 876 67.14 12.96 -12.40
CA LEU A 876 66.11 12.00 -12.78
C LEU A 876 66.01 10.83 -11.79
N ARG A 877 67.13 10.29 -11.31
CA ARG A 877 67.13 9.26 -10.24
C ARG A 877 66.54 9.80 -8.94
N GLN A 878 66.84 11.04 -8.58
CA GLN A 878 66.27 11.68 -7.40
C GLN A 878 64.76 11.90 -7.56
N GLN A 879 64.29 12.38 -8.71
CA GLN A 879 62.85 12.48 -9.01
C GLN A 879 62.14 11.11 -8.98
N VAL A 880 62.78 10.03 -9.44
CA VAL A 880 62.23 8.67 -9.34
C VAL A 880 62.15 8.20 -7.88
N LEU A 881 63.14 8.53 -7.03
CA LEU A 881 63.08 8.27 -5.60
C LEU A 881 61.99 9.09 -4.91
N ASP A 882 61.86 10.39 -5.23
CA ASP A 882 60.83 11.26 -4.67
C ASP A 882 59.42 10.80 -5.09
N LEU A 883 59.22 10.36 -6.34
CA LEU A 883 57.97 9.76 -6.83
C LEU A 883 57.71 8.37 -6.22
N SER A 884 58.75 7.59 -5.91
CA SER A 884 58.63 6.31 -5.22
C SER A 884 58.21 6.51 -3.76
N ASN A 885 58.87 7.43 -3.04
CA ASN A 885 58.50 7.86 -1.70
C ASN A 885 57.07 8.41 -1.68
N ARG A 886 56.68 9.24 -2.66
CA ARG A 886 55.32 9.78 -2.77
C ARG A 886 54.27 8.70 -3.04
N ASN A 887 54.60 7.66 -3.82
CA ASN A 887 53.75 6.48 -3.96
C ASN A 887 53.67 5.67 -2.66
N LEU A 888 54.73 5.60 -1.85
CA LEU A 888 54.73 4.95 -0.55
C LEU A 888 53.85 5.72 0.47
N GLU A 889 53.92 7.04 0.48
CA GLU A 889 53.04 7.93 1.25
C GLU A 889 51.57 7.78 0.82
N LEU A 890 51.29 7.76 -0.48
CA LEU A 890 49.94 7.54 -0.99
C LEU A 890 49.43 6.11 -0.72
N SER A 891 50.31 5.11 -0.78
CA SER A 891 49.98 3.71 -0.45
C SER A 891 49.68 3.53 1.04
N SER A 892 50.49 4.10 1.92
CA SER A 892 50.26 4.08 3.37
C SER A 892 49.02 4.90 3.76
N SER A 893 48.81 6.08 3.16
CA SER A 893 47.57 6.85 3.32
C SER A 893 46.34 6.09 2.81
N ASN A 894 46.43 5.36 1.69
CA ASN A 894 45.34 4.53 1.19
C ASN A 894 45.08 3.29 2.05
N ALA A 895 46.12 2.70 2.66
CA ALA A 895 45.98 1.63 3.64
C ALA A 895 45.34 2.15 4.93
N GLU A 896 45.74 3.33 5.41
CA GLU A 896 45.09 4.02 6.53
C GLU A 896 43.63 4.37 6.23
N MET A 897 43.32 4.87 5.03
CA MET A 897 41.96 5.18 4.63
C MET A 897 41.12 3.91 4.49
N SER A 898 41.66 2.82 3.91
CA SER A 898 40.99 1.51 3.91
C SER A 898 40.73 1.00 5.33
N LEU A 899 41.66 1.19 6.27
CA LEU A 899 41.47 0.85 7.69
C LEU A 899 40.47 1.77 8.38
N LYS A 900 40.36 3.05 7.99
CA LYS A 900 39.35 4.00 8.50
C LYS A 900 37.96 3.70 7.94
N THR A 901 37.84 3.35 6.67
CA THR A 901 36.59 2.88 6.05
C THR A 901 36.14 1.57 6.68
N ARG A 902 37.04 0.58 6.82
CA ARG A 902 36.73 -0.68 7.49
C ARG A 902 36.34 -0.49 8.95
N ARG A 903 37.00 0.41 9.69
CA ARG A 903 36.55 0.79 11.03
C ARG A 903 35.20 1.48 10.99
N ALA A 904 34.92 2.36 10.03
CA ALA A 904 33.60 2.96 9.88
C ALA A 904 32.52 1.92 9.48
N GLU A 905 32.87 0.81 8.84
CA GLU A 905 31.99 -0.34 8.56
C GLU A 905 31.78 -1.21 9.82
N GLU A 906 32.82 -1.46 10.61
CA GLU A 906 32.77 -2.16 11.90
C GLU A 906 32.01 -1.31 12.97
N ASP A 907 32.20 0.01 12.96
CA ASP A 907 31.45 1.01 13.74
C ASP A 907 30.01 1.15 13.20
N SER A 908 29.78 1.10 11.88
CA SER A 908 28.43 1.16 11.30
C SER A 908 27.63 -0.11 11.60
N THR A 909 28.25 -1.28 11.56
CA THR A 909 27.59 -2.56 11.90
C THR A 909 27.37 -2.71 13.40
N THR A 910 28.28 -2.22 14.26
CA THR A 910 28.01 -2.13 15.70
C THR A 910 26.99 -1.04 16.04
N LEU A 911 26.97 0.11 15.36
CA LEU A 911 25.90 1.10 15.47
C LEU A 911 24.57 0.59 14.92
N GLN A 912 24.56 -0.26 13.89
CA GLN A 912 23.36 -0.90 13.37
C GLN A 912 22.83 -1.91 14.40
N ARG A 913 23.70 -2.73 14.98
CA ARG A 913 23.35 -3.63 16.08
C ARG A 913 22.85 -2.87 17.31
N LEU A 914 23.50 -1.77 17.70
CA LEU A 914 23.05 -0.91 18.80
C LEU A 914 21.75 -0.16 18.46
N LYS A 915 21.48 0.13 17.18
CA LYS A 915 20.17 0.62 16.72
C LYS A 915 19.12 -0.48 16.77
N GLU A 916 19.45 -1.72 16.45
CA GLU A 916 18.55 -2.87 16.56
C GLU A 916 18.23 -3.17 18.03
N GLU A 917 19.24 -3.21 18.90
CA GLU A 917 19.10 -3.35 20.36
C GLU A 917 18.39 -2.14 21.00
N LEU A 918 18.63 -0.91 20.53
CA LEU A 918 17.87 0.28 20.95
C LEU A 918 16.42 0.24 20.45
N VAL A 919 16.17 -0.10 19.19
CA VAL A 919 14.81 -0.27 18.64
C VAL A 919 14.08 -1.41 19.34
N GLN A 920 14.79 -2.44 19.80
CA GLN A 920 14.21 -3.54 20.58
C GLN A 920 13.90 -3.10 22.01
N SER A 921 14.80 -2.38 22.68
CA SER A 921 14.54 -1.74 23.97
C SER A 921 13.44 -0.66 23.89
N GLU A 922 13.36 0.07 22.79
CA GLU A 922 12.28 1.02 22.51
C GLU A 922 10.97 0.31 22.19
N ARG A 923 10.98 -0.86 21.52
CA ARG A 923 9.78 -1.70 21.35
C ARG A 923 9.32 -2.26 22.68
N GLU A 924 10.21 -2.74 23.54
CA GLU A 924 9.88 -3.20 24.90
C GLU A 924 9.37 -2.06 25.77
N LYS A 925 10.00 -0.88 25.72
CA LYS A 925 9.53 0.35 26.36
C LYS A 925 8.18 0.81 25.80
N HIS A 926 7.95 0.73 24.50
CA HIS A 926 6.66 1.05 23.89
C HIS A 926 5.61 -0.01 24.22
N GLN A 927 5.96 -1.29 24.36
CA GLN A 927 5.06 -2.35 24.84
C GLN A 927 4.67 -2.08 26.29
N LEU A 928 5.63 -1.86 27.19
CA LEU A 928 5.37 -1.49 28.58
C LEU A 928 4.63 -0.15 28.71
N GLN A 929 4.88 0.81 27.83
CA GLN A 929 4.15 2.08 27.77
C GLN A 929 2.75 1.92 27.16
N VAL A 930 2.55 0.98 26.23
CA VAL A 930 1.24 0.59 25.70
C VAL A 930 0.45 -0.16 26.77
N GLU A 931 1.04 -1.10 27.49
CA GLU A 931 0.44 -1.80 28.64
C GLU A 931 0.13 -0.84 29.80
N LEU A 932 1.03 0.11 30.10
CA LEU A 932 0.79 1.15 31.08
C LEU A 932 -0.23 2.19 30.60
N SER A 933 -0.36 2.40 29.29
CA SER A 933 -1.47 3.18 28.70
C SER A 933 -2.77 2.38 28.63
N ALA A 934 -2.73 1.05 28.54
CA ALA A 934 -3.88 0.18 28.47
C ALA A 934 -4.46 -0.05 29.86
N THR A 935 -3.61 -0.20 30.88
CA THR A 935 -4.02 -0.22 32.29
C THR A 935 -4.46 1.16 32.78
N LYS A 936 -3.86 2.26 32.29
CA LYS A 936 -4.41 3.60 32.49
C LYS A 936 -5.75 3.79 31.79
N ARG A 937 -5.88 3.42 30.51
CA ARG A 937 -7.16 3.44 29.78
C ARG A 937 -8.20 2.53 30.43
N GLN A 938 -7.81 1.39 31.02
CA GLN A 938 -8.71 0.55 31.82
C GLN A 938 -9.12 1.27 33.11
N GLY A 939 -8.21 1.96 33.81
CA GLY A 939 -8.57 2.81 34.95
C GLY A 939 -9.45 4.01 34.57
N GLU A 940 -9.19 4.63 33.41
CA GLU A 940 -9.93 5.77 32.86
C GLU A 940 -11.31 5.31 32.39
N THR A 941 -11.43 4.26 31.57
CA THR A 941 -12.73 3.65 31.18
C THR A 941 -13.49 3.04 32.35
N LEU A 942 -12.85 2.50 33.39
CA LEU A 942 -13.53 2.13 34.63
C LEU A 942 -13.99 3.36 35.43
N SER A 943 -13.28 4.49 35.35
CA SER A 943 -13.72 5.76 35.95
C SER A 943 -14.82 6.45 35.13
N GLU A 944 -14.83 6.23 33.81
CA GLU A 944 -15.81 6.77 32.88
C GLU A 944 -17.06 5.91 32.83
N SER A 945 -16.98 4.59 33.02
CA SER A 945 -18.12 3.72 33.27
C SER A 945 -18.64 3.89 34.70
N LEU A 946 -17.80 4.11 35.72
CA LEU A 946 -18.28 4.58 37.02
C LEU A 946 -19.05 5.90 36.89
N ARG A 947 -18.54 6.86 36.11
CA ARG A 947 -19.25 8.12 35.82
C ARG A 947 -20.46 7.97 34.90
N SER A 948 -20.50 6.98 34.00
CA SER A 948 -21.67 6.70 33.17
C SER A 948 -22.73 6.04 34.05
N HIS A 949 -22.40 5.01 34.83
CA HIS A 949 -23.27 4.39 35.80
C HIS A 949 -23.72 5.35 36.92
N GLU A 950 -22.91 6.34 37.31
CA GLU A 950 -23.35 7.43 38.20
C GLU A 950 -24.38 8.33 37.50
N LYS A 951 -24.14 8.76 36.25
CA LYS A 951 -25.10 9.54 35.45
C LYS A 951 -26.35 8.76 35.05
N GLU A 952 -26.23 7.44 34.87
CA GLU A 952 -27.31 6.51 34.61
C GLU A 952 -28.09 6.28 35.91
N ALA A 953 -27.45 6.17 37.07
CA ALA A 953 -28.13 6.15 38.36
C ALA A 953 -28.82 7.49 38.66
N GLU A 954 -28.24 8.63 38.29
CA GLU A 954 -28.90 9.95 38.35
C GLU A 954 -30.05 10.07 37.35
N SER A 955 -29.89 9.59 36.12
CA SER A 955 -30.94 9.52 35.09
C SER A 955 -32.08 8.60 35.51
N LEU A 956 -31.78 7.43 36.08
CA LEU A 956 -32.75 6.48 36.62
C LEU A 956 -33.41 7.02 37.90
N ARG A 957 -32.70 7.79 38.74
CA ARG A 957 -33.32 8.54 39.86
C ARG A 957 -34.25 9.64 39.34
N ALA A 958 -33.88 10.35 38.28
CA ALA A 958 -34.71 11.38 37.66
C ALA A 958 -35.93 10.77 36.94
N GLN A 959 -35.76 9.64 36.25
CA GLN A 959 -36.84 8.84 35.65
C GLN A 959 -37.73 8.23 36.72
N LEU A 960 -37.19 7.76 37.86
CA LEU A 960 -38.00 7.35 39.01
C LEU A 960 -38.72 8.52 39.66
N GLN A 961 -38.15 9.74 39.70
CA GLN A 961 -38.85 10.93 40.17
C GLN A 961 -39.97 11.35 39.21
N LEU A 962 -39.73 11.30 37.89
CA LEU A 962 -40.75 11.53 36.87
C LEU A 962 -41.84 10.45 36.94
N ALA A 963 -41.50 9.16 36.94
CA ALA A 963 -42.44 8.06 37.07
C ALA A 963 -43.21 8.09 38.42
N ASN A 964 -42.64 8.62 39.50
CA ASN A 964 -43.38 8.87 40.74
C ASN A 964 -44.30 10.11 40.65
N GLN A 965 -43.91 11.15 39.90
CA GLN A 965 -44.79 12.29 39.61
C GLN A 965 -45.92 11.89 38.68
N GLU A 966 -45.66 11.08 37.65
CA GLU A 966 -46.63 10.46 36.76
C GLU A 966 -47.52 9.47 37.50
N ALA A 967 -46.98 8.65 38.42
CA ALA A 967 -47.80 7.81 39.29
C ALA A 967 -48.68 8.66 40.24
N LEU A 968 -48.25 9.87 40.62
CA LEU A 968 -49.06 10.80 41.41
C LEU A 968 -50.13 11.50 40.55
N THR A 969 -49.84 11.91 39.30
CA THR A 969 -50.86 12.47 38.40
C THR A 969 -51.84 11.39 37.95
N ILE A 970 -51.38 10.19 37.58
CA ILE A 970 -52.23 9.03 37.30
C ILE A 970 -53.06 8.67 38.54
N LYS A 971 -52.52 8.75 39.77
CA LYS A 971 -53.32 8.55 40.98
C LYS A 971 -54.37 9.66 41.18
N GLN A 972 -54.06 10.91 40.83
CA GLN A 972 -55.03 12.01 40.84
C GLN A 972 -56.11 11.80 39.75
N GLU A 973 -55.74 11.39 38.55
CA GLU A 973 -56.64 11.04 37.45
C GLU A 973 -57.49 9.79 37.76
N VAL A 974 -56.95 8.79 38.46
CA VAL A 974 -57.69 7.65 39.00
C VAL A 974 -58.68 8.12 40.06
N THR A 975 -58.31 9.04 40.96
CA THR A 975 -59.30 9.60 41.91
C THR A 975 -60.35 10.47 41.24
N LEU A 976 -60.01 11.23 40.19
CA LEU A 976 -60.93 12.03 39.38
C LEU A 976 -61.84 11.17 38.50
N THR A 977 -61.36 10.05 37.98
CA THR A 977 -62.18 9.08 37.22
C THR A 977 -63.02 8.22 38.15
N GLN A 978 -62.56 7.89 39.36
CA GLN A 978 -63.40 7.32 40.42
C GLN A 978 -64.48 8.30 40.90
N GLN A 979 -64.18 9.59 41.00
CA GLN A 979 -65.19 10.63 41.27
C GLN A 979 -66.19 10.73 40.12
N ARG A 980 -65.73 10.83 38.86
CA ARG A 980 -66.62 10.81 37.69
C ARG A 980 -67.46 9.53 37.59
N LEU A 981 -66.89 8.37 37.95
CA LEU A 981 -67.61 7.10 38.01
C LEU A 981 -68.69 7.12 39.10
N LYS A 982 -68.38 7.66 40.28
CA LYS A 982 -69.38 7.92 41.33
C LYS A 982 -70.45 8.91 40.86
N ASP A 983 -70.08 9.99 40.18
CA ASP A 983 -71.06 10.95 39.63
C ASP A 983 -71.94 10.31 38.55
N THR A 984 -71.41 9.41 37.71
CA THR A 984 -72.22 8.63 36.75
C THR A 984 -73.04 7.53 37.42
N HIS A 985 -72.57 6.98 38.54
CA HIS A 985 -73.30 5.99 39.33
C HIS A 985 -74.47 6.65 40.06
N ASN A 986 -74.24 7.77 40.74
CA ASN A 986 -75.28 8.60 41.37
C ASN A 986 -76.31 9.07 40.32
N LYS A 987 -75.88 9.52 39.13
CA LYS A 987 -76.79 9.82 38.02
C LYS A 987 -77.50 8.58 37.48
N GLY A 988 -76.86 7.43 37.53
CA GLY A 988 -77.47 6.13 37.28
C GLY A 988 -78.59 5.85 38.27
N GLU A 989 -78.34 6.02 39.58
CA GLU A 989 -79.34 5.89 40.64
C GLU A 989 -80.48 6.92 40.53
N GLU A 990 -80.18 8.17 40.16
CA GLU A 990 -81.19 9.21 39.88
C GLU A 990 -82.06 8.83 38.67
N LEU A 991 -81.45 8.31 37.58
CA LEU A 991 -82.16 7.80 36.42
C LEU A 991 -82.96 6.54 36.75
N ASP A 992 -82.45 5.63 37.57
CA ASP A 992 -83.14 4.46 38.08
C ASP A 992 -84.33 4.85 38.96
N LEU A 993 -84.17 5.86 39.82
CA LEU A 993 -85.24 6.42 40.64
C LEU A 993 -86.31 7.10 39.76
N CYS A 994 -85.90 7.74 38.67
CA CYS A 994 -86.80 8.35 37.69
C CYS A 994 -87.52 7.29 36.84
N LEU A 995 -86.84 6.23 36.43
CA LEU A 995 -87.41 5.07 35.75
C LEU A 995 -88.38 4.33 36.67
N ARG A 996 -88.05 4.12 37.95
CA ARG A 996 -88.97 3.56 38.95
C ARG A 996 -90.22 4.43 39.13
N LYS A 997 -90.08 5.77 39.16
CA LYS A 997 -91.24 6.69 39.15
C LYS A 997 -92.09 6.51 37.90
N LEU A 998 -91.47 6.56 36.71
CA LEU A 998 -92.15 6.35 35.42
C LEU A 998 -92.80 4.96 35.30
N ILE A 999 -92.20 3.92 35.90
CA ILE A 999 -92.80 2.58 36.02
C ILE A 999 -94.03 2.65 36.93
N THR A 1000 -93.95 3.26 38.12
CA THR A 1000 -95.15 3.39 38.99
C THR A 1000 -96.24 4.30 38.42
N GLU A 1001 -95.91 5.26 37.54
CA GLU A 1001 -96.91 6.05 36.80
C GLU A 1001 -97.50 5.25 35.65
N LYS A 1002 -96.68 4.50 34.89
CA LYS A 1002 -97.16 3.53 33.90
C LYS A 1002 -98.07 2.49 34.55
N GLU A 1003 -97.72 1.96 35.71
CA GLU A 1003 -98.51 0.96 36.46
C GLU A 1003 -99.87 1.53 36.90
N LYS A 1004 -99.92 2.80 37.35
CA LYS A 1004 -101.19 3.51 37.63
C LYS A 1004 -102.02 3.75 36.38
N VAL A 1005 -101.37 4.07 35.25
CA VAL A 1005 -102.08 4.24 33.96
C VAL A 1005 -102.60 2.88 33.46
N THR A 1006 -101.84 1.79 33.59
CA THR A 1006 -102.34 0.45 33.25
C THR A 1006 -103.42 -0.01 34.20
N SER A 1007 -103.34 0.24 35.52
CA SER A 1007 -104.42 -0.10 36.44
C SER A 1007 -105.68 0.71 36.15
N SER A 1008 -105.55 2.00 35.82
CA SER A 1008 -106.68 2.84 35.39
C SER A 1008 -107.30 2.33 34.08
N MET A 1009 -106.49 1.88 33.12
CA MET A 1009 -106.99 1.26 31.88
C MET A 1009 -107.60 -0.13 32.12
N GLU A 1010 -107.08 -0.90 33.08
CA GLU A 1010 -107.65 -2.19 33.49
C GLU A 1010 -108.98 -2.02 34.22
N GLU A 1011 -109.12 -0.99 35.06
CA GLU A 1011 -110.39 -0.58 35.68
C GLU A 1011 -111.41 -0.12 34.61
N GLU A 1012 -111.00 0.70 33.64
CA GLU A 1012 -111.85 1.06 32.49
C GLU A 1012 -112.24 -0.17 31.64
N LEU A 1013 -111.31 -1.09 31.38
CA LEU A 1013 -111.58 -2.33 30.65
C LEU A 1013 -112.51 -3.27 31.42
N GLN A 1014 -112.38 -3.37 32.76
CA GLN A 1014 -113.31 -4.13 33.60
C GLN A 1014 -114.70 -3.48 33.61
N MET A 1015 -114.79 -2.15 33.73
CA MET A 1015 -116.05 -1.42 33.63
C MET A 1015 -116.72 -1.60 32.25
N LEU A 1016 -115.93 -1.59 31.17
CA LEU A 1016 -116.42 -1.89 29.82
C LEU A 1016 -116.83 -3.36 29.66
N GLN A 1017 -116.12 -4.31 30.27
CA GLN A 1017 -116.51 -5.73 30.28
C GLN A 1017 -117.82 -5.95 31.04
N ILE A 1018 -117.98 -5.37 32.23
CA ILE A 1018 -119.24 -5.41 33.01
C ILE A 1018 -120.37 -4.80 32.18
N ARG A 1019 -120.15 -3.64 31.54
CA ARG A 1019 -121.14 -3.00 30.68
C ARG A 1019 -121.47 -3.83 29.44
N ASN A 1020 -120.52 -4.60 28.90
CA ASN A 1020 -120.75 -5.53 27.81
C ASN A 1020 -121.57 -6.76 28.28
N GLN A 1021 -121.30 -7.29 29.48
CA GLN A 1021 -122.11 -8.34 30.10
C GLN A 1021 -123.55 -7.88 30.40
N GLU A 1022 -123.75 -6.65 30.89
CA GLU A 1022 -125.09 -6.05 31.03
C GLU A 1022 -125.83 -5.96 29.68
N LEU A 1023 -125.13 -5.57 28.61
CA LEU A 1023 -125.71 -5.50 27.27
C LEU A 1023 -126.01 -6.90 26.71
N GLN A 1024 -125.16 -7.90 26.95
CA GLN A 1024 -125.42 -9.29 26.58
C GLN A 1024 -126.61 -9.87 27.35
N SER A 1025 -126.76 -9.54 28.65
CA SER A 1025 -127.96 -9.89 29.44
C SER A 1025 -129.22 -9.27 28.84
N LYS A 1026 -129.18 -7.99 28.44
CA LYS A 1026 -130.32 -7.31 27.78
C LYS A 1026 -130.62 -7.88 26.39
N VAL A 1027 -129.61 -8.31 25.64
CA VAL A 1027 -129.81 -9.02 24.37
C VAL A 1027 -130.44 -10.39 24.61
N ALA A 1028 -130.07 -11.10 25.68
CA ALA A 1028 -130.72 -12.35 26.07
C ALA A 1028 -132.17 -12.14 26.53
N GLU A 1029 -132.47 -11.08 27.29
CA GLU A 1029 -133.84 -10.66 27.63
C GLU A 1029 -134.67 -10.39 26.37
N VAL A 1030 -134.16 -9.61 25.42
CA VAL A 1030 -134.82 -9.36 24.13
C VAL A 1030 -135.01 -10.67 23.34
N GLN A 1031 -134.05 -11.59 23.34
CA GLN A 1031 -134.21 -12.91 22.70
C GLN A 1031 -135.29 -13.75 23.38
N THR A 1032 -135.47 -13.66 24.71
CA THR A 1032 -136.60 -14.32 25.39
C THR A 1032 -137.93 -13.66 25.05
N GLN A 1033 -137.97 -12.33 24.90
CA GLN A 1033 -139.16 -11.60 24.43
C GLN A 1033 -139.50 -11.94 22.97
N ASP A 1034 -138.51 -12.10 22.08
CA ASP A 1034 -138.72 -12.58 20.71
C ASP A 1034 -139.23 -14.03 20.66
N GLN A 1035 -138.84 -14.88 21.62
CA GLN A 1035 -139.39 -16.24 21.78
C GLN A 1035 -140.83 -16.22 22.31
N GLU A 1036 -141.17 -15.30 23.23
CA GLU A 1036 -142.56 -15.07 23.65
C GLU A 1036 -143.41 -14.50 22.53
N ILE A 1037 -142.88 -13.55 21.74
CA ILE A 1037 -143.53 -13.04 20.52
C ILE A 1037 -143.72 -14.16 19.49
N HIS A 1038 -142.76 -15.08 19.33
CA HIS A 1038 -142.94 -16.27 18.48
C HIS A 1038 -144.04 -17.21 19.02
N ARG A 1039 -144.09 -17.46 20.33
CA ARG A 1039 -145.18 -18.24 20.96
C ARG A 1039 -146.54 -17.57 20.78
N LEU A 1040 -146.62 -16.25 20.98
CA LEU A 1040 -147.85 -15.47 20.80
C LEU A 1040 -148.27 -15.43 19.32
N ASN A 1041 -147.33 -15.34 18.38
CA ASN A 1041 -147.61 -15.45 16.94
C ASN A 1041 -148.06 -16.86 16.54
N GLN A 1042 -147.50 -17.92 17.15
CA GLN A 1042 -147.94 -19.29 16.93
C GLN A 1042 -149.34 -19.52 17.52
N GLN A 1043 -149.62 -19.02 18.72
CA GLN A 1043 -150.96 -19.00 19.31
C GLN A 1043 -151.95 -18.16 18.49
N LEU A 1044 -151.53 -17.03 17.92
CA LEU A 1044 -152.34 -16.25 16.99
C LEU A 1044 -152.61 -17.01 15.69
N LEU A 1045 -151.68 -17.85 15.21
CA LEU A 1045 -151.88 -18.70 14.03
C LEU A 1045 -152.84 -19.87 14.33
N GLU A 1046 -152.73 -20.48 15.51
CA GLU A 1046 -153.67 -21.49 16.02
C GLU A 1046 -155.07 -20.87 16.21
N LEU A 1047 -155.17 -19.71 16.87
CA LEU A 1047 -156.42 -18.96 16.99
C LEU A 1047 -156.97 -18.52 15.62
N LYS A 1048 -156.12 -18.18 14.65
CA LYS A 1048 -156.55 -17.81 13.29
C LYS A 1048 -157.08 -19.01 12.52
N THR A 1049 -156.46 -20.19 12.64
CA THR A 1049 -157.00 -21.43 12.04
C THR A 1049 -158.26 -21.92 12.76
N GLN A 1050 -158.38 -21.73 14.07
CA GLN A 1050 -159.62 -21.91 14.82
C GLN A 1050 -160.70 -20.91 14.38
N VAL A 1051 -160.35 -19.63 14.16
CA VAL A 1051 -161.27 -18.63 13.60
C VAL A 1051 -161.71 -19.01 12.20
N GLU A 1052 -160.83 -19.48 11.31
CA GLU A 1052 -161.29 -19.98 10.00
C GLU A 1052 -162.17 -21.24 10.10
N GLN A 1053 -161.95 -22.11 11.08
CA GLN A 1053 -162.84 -23.27 11.36
C GLN A 1053 -164.20 -22.80 11.91
N LEU A 1054 -164.18 -21.78 12.78
CA LEU A 1054 -165.37 -21.10 13.29
C LEU A 1054 -166.08 -20.29 12.20
N GLU A 1055 -165.38 -19.76 11.19
CA GLU A 1055 -165.97 -19.11 10.02
C GLU A 1055 -166.55 -20.13 9.04
N ARG A 1056 -165.92 -21.29 8.85
CA ARG A 1056 -166.49 -22.40 8.07
C ARG A 1056 -167.79 -22.92 8.71
N THR A 1057 -167.81 -23.12 10.03
CA THR A 1057 -169.03 -23.55 10.76
C THR A 1057 -170.05 -22.43 10.92
N LYS A 1058 -169.62 -21.17 11.13
CA LYS A 1058 -170.49 -19.98 11.07
C LYS A 1058 -171.15 -19.86 9.71
N ASN A 1059 -170.44 -20.01 8.59
CA ASN A 1059 -171.05 -19.93 7.26
C ASN A 1059 -172.08 -21.05 7.04
N GLN A 1060 -171.78 -22.28 7.48
CA GLN A 1060 -172.74 -23.39 7.49
C GLN A 1060 -173.97 -23.13 8.37
N ALA A 1061 -173.82 -22.40 9.47
CA ALA A 1061 -174.93 -21.95 10.32
C ALA A 1061 -175.64 -20.70 9.75
N GLN A 1062 -174.95 -19.84 9.02
CA GLN A 1062 -175.48 -18.60 8.45
C GLN A 1062 -176.32 -18.89 7.20
N ASP A 1063 -176.02 -19.95 6.46
CA ASP A 1063 -176.92 -20.56 5.46
C ASP A 1063 -178.20 -21.16 6.08
N GLN A 1064 -178.20 -21.49 7.38
CA GLN A 1064 -179.39 -21.93 8.12
C GLN A 1064 -180.15 -20.72 8.69
N VAL A 1065 -179.44 -19.70 9.20
CA VAL A 1065 -180.05 -18.45 9.72
C VAL A 1065 -180.66 -17.60 8.62
N LEU A 1066 -180.09 -17.54 7.41
CA LEU A 1066 -180.70 -16.87 6.25
C LEU A 1066 -182.04 -17.50 5.82
N ARG A 1067 -182.33 -18.74 6.25
CA ARG A 1067 -183.63 -19.40 6.07
C ARG A 1067 -184.61 -19.15 7.23
N ALA A 1068 -184.15 -18.53 8.32
CA ALA A 1068 -184.93 -18.19 9.51
C ALA A 1068 -185.21 -16.68 9.64
N ASP A 1069 -184.28 -15.80 9.27
CA ASP A 1069 -184.45 -14.34 9.35
C ASP A 1069 -185.57 -13.81 8.43
N THR A 1070 -185.83 -14.51 7.32
CA THR A 1070 -186.99 -14.25 6.44
C THR A 1070 -188.33 -14.47 7.15
N ALA A 1071 -188.37 -15.22 8.26
CA ALA A 1071 -189.57 -15.40 9.08
C ALA A 1071 -189.69 -14.40 10.25
N LEU A 1072 -188.58 -13.81 10.71
CA LEU A 1072 -188.56 -12.95 11.92
C LEU A 1072 -188.58 -11.44 11.64
N SER A 1073 -188.15 -11.00 10.45
CA SER A 1073 -188.17 -9.58 10.03
C SER A 1073 -189.53 -8.88 10.22
N VAL A 1074 -190.63 -9.62 10.06
CA VAL A 1074 -192.00 -9.10 10.22
C VAL A 1074 -192.32 -8.70 11.67
N ILE A 1075 -191.78 -9.42 12.67
CA ILE A 1075 -192.20 -9.32 14.07
C ILE A 1075 -191.49 -8.18 14.83
N GLN A 1076 -190.19 -7.94 14.56
CA GLN A 1076 -189.40 -6.98 15.34
C GLN A 1076 -189.70 -5.50 15.04
N SER A 1077 -190.44 -5.20 13.97
CA SER A 1077 -190.65 -3.83 13.48
C SER A 1077 -191.48 -2.90 14.39
N GLN A 1078 -192.21 -3.45 15.39
CA GLN A 1078 -193.26 -2.71 16.11
C GLN A 1078 -192.91 -2.26 17.53
N HIS A 1079 -191.89 -2.84 18.20
CA HIS A 1079 -191.58 -2.49 19.59
C HIS A 1079 -190.53 -1.37 19.76
N LEU A 1080 -189.59 -1.21 18.82
CA LEU A 1080 -188.47 -0.27 18.91
C LEU A 1080 -188.79 1.14 18.35
N ARG A 1081 -189.80 1.80 18.93
CA ARG A 1081 -190.07 3.24 18.71
C ARG A 1081 -190.33 4.06 19.97
N GLN A 1082 -190.49 3.43 21.13
CA GLN A 1082 -191.30 4.07 22.18
C GLN A 1082 -190.59 5.15 23.00
N ILE A 1083 -189.33 4.93 23.45
CA ILE A 1083 -188.68 5.83 24.41
C ILE A 1083 -187.32 6.30 23.89
N HIS A 1084 -187.39 7.31 23.03
CA HIS A 1084 -186.25 8.15 22.64
C HIS A 1084 -186.25 9.42 23.51
N GLN A 1085 -186.21 9.26 24.84
CA GLN A 1085 -186.12 10.38 25.80
C GLN A 1085 -184.95 10.17 26.79
N ILE A 1086 -183.89 11.02 26.91
CA ILE A 1086 -183.77 12.51 27.00
C ILE A 1086 -184.03 12.95 28.47
N GLN A 1087 -183.21 13.75 29.20
CA GLN A 1087 -182.08 14.68 28.93
C GLN A 1087 -181.15 14.79 30.20
N THR A 1088 -179.80 14.82 30.09
CA THR A 1088 -178.83 15.98 30.24
C THR A 1088 -178.77 16.80 31.55
N GLU A 1089 -177.55 17.10 32.08
CA GLU A 1089 -176.95 18.46 32.31
C GLU A 1089 -175.81 18.55 33.40
N SER A 1090 -175.02 19.64 33.37
CA SER A 1090 -174.07 20.19 34.40
C SER A 1090 -172.53 19.99 34.25
N LYS A 1091 -171.71 20.52 35.19
CA LYS A 1091 -170.46 21.33 34.93
C LYS A 1091 -169.49 21.53 36.14
N SER A 1092 -168.40 22.29 35.93
CA SER A 1092 -167.39 22.90 36.88
C SER A 1092 -166.09 22.10 37.14
N GLN A 1093 -164.89 22.64 37.50
CA GLN A 1093 -164.41 24.02 37.85
C GLN A 1093 -162.88 24.24 37.53
N THR A 1094 -162.17 25.26 38.08
CA THR A 1094 -160.84 25.82 37.63
C THR A 1094 -159.79 26.05 38.80
N GLU A 1095 -158.63 26.78 38.84
CA GLU A 1095 -158.02 27.99 38.19
C GLU A 1095 -156.45 28.16 38.28
N THR A 1096 -155.83 28.86 37.30
CA THR A 1096 -154.63 29.78 37.17
C THR A 1096 -153.23 29.72 37.90
N GLU A 1097 -152.17 29.86 37.06
CA GLU A 1097 -150.92 30.71 37.07
C GLU A 1097 -150.08 31.09 38.33
N THR A 1098 -148.71 31.08 38.19
CA THR A 1098 -147.68 32.08 38.70
C THR A 1098 -146.21 31.53 38.81
N ARG A 1099 -145.53 31.10 37.73
CA ARG A 1099 -144.09 30.66 37.81
C ARG A 1099 -143.12 31.08 36.69
N THR A 1100 -143.59 31.45 35.51
CA THR A 1100 -142.79 31.58 34.27
C THR A 1100 -142.07 32.93 34.09
N ARG A 1101 -141.37 33.42 35.12
CA ARG A 1101 -140.65 34.72 35.05
C ARG A 1101 -139.31 34.82 35.79
N ALA A 1102 -138.78 33.69 36.30
CA ALA A 1102 -137.46 33.63 36.97
C ALA A 1102 -136.39 32.88 36.15
N GLU A 1103 -136.78 32.18 35.09
CA GLU A 1103 -135.91 31.27 34.33
C GLU A 1103 -135.14 31.96 33.19
N LEU A 1104 -135.54 33.19 32.81
CA LEU A 1104 -134.98 33.88 31.64
C LEU A 1104 -133.69 34.67 31.94
N ASP A 1105 -133.58 35.29 33.12
CA ASP A 1105 -132.43 36.13 33.47
C ASP A 1105 -131.16 35.28 33.74
N SER A 1106 -131.32 34.07 34.30
CA SER A 1106 -130.23 33.12 34.57
C SER A 1106 -129.47 32.69 33.29
N ALA A 1107 -130.12 32.72 32.13
CA ALA A 1107 -129.53 32.30 30.86
C ALA A 1107 -128.60 33.35 30.23
N LEU A 1108 -128.73 34.63 30.60
CA LEU A 1108 -128.01 35.74 29.95
C LEU A 1108 -126.60 35.98 30.52
N ASP A 1109 -126.38 35.74 31.81
CA ASP A 1109 -125.04 35.90 32.41
C ASP A 1109 -124.12 34.71 32.11
N GLN A 1110 -124.65 33.49 31.96
CA GLN A 1110 -123.87 32.32 31.51
C GLN A 1110 -123.18 32.56 30.15
N LEU A 1111 -123.83 33.29 29.24
CA LEU A 1111 -123.29 33.65 27.93
C LEU A 1111 -122.23 34.77 27.95
N ARG A 1112 -122.10 35.51 29.07
CA ARG A 1112 -120.98 36.44 29.30
C ARG A 1112 -119.76 35.68 29.84
N ASP A 1113 -119.99 34.83 30.83
CA ASP A 1113 -118.97 33.99 31.47
C ASP A 1113 -118.26 33.06 30.45
N GLU A 1114 -119.00 32.54 29.47
CA GLU A 1114 -118.47 31.80 28.32
C GLU A 1114 -117.49 32.62 27.46
N ARG A 1115 -117.80 33.90 27.19
CA ARG A 1115 -117.01 34.76 26.29
C ARG A 1115 -115.68 35.19 26.91
N GLU A 1116 -115.66 35.51 28.20
CA GLU A 1116 -114.41 35.84 28.89
C GLU A 1116 -113.46 34.63 29.01
N ARG A 1117 -113.99 33.41 29.18
CA ARG A 1117 -113.16 32.20 29.19
C ARG A 1117 -112.48 31.97 27.84
N ARG A 1118 -113.21 32.14 26.72
CA ARG A 1118 -112.65 31.96 25.36
C ARG A 1118 -111.52 32.97 25.07
N ALA A 1119 -111.70 34.24 25.40
CA ALA A 1119 -110.68 35.27 25.19
C ALA A 1119 -109.37 35.01 25.96
N ARG A 1120 -109.46 34.47 27.19
CA ARG A 1120 -108.27 34.11 28.00
C ARG A 1120 -107.51 32.91 27.40
N VAL A 1121 -108.25 31.91 26.88
CA VAL A 1121 -107.64 30.75 26.21
C VAL A 1121 -106.92 31.13 24.91
N GLU A 1122 -107.49 32.04 24.11
CA GLU A 1122 -106.83 32.54 22.88
C GLU A 1122 -105.53 33.29 23.19
N GLN A 1123 -105.50 34.12 24.25
CA GLN A 1123 -104.27 34.79 24.67
C GLN A 1123 -103.21 33.80 25.18
N GLU A 1124 -103.58 32.84 26.03
CA GLU A 1124 -102.64 31.80 26.50
C GLU A 1124 -102.08 30.92 25.37
N LEU A 1125 -102.85 30.67 24.31
CA LEU A 1125 -102.38 29.94 23.14
C LEU A 1125 -101.37 30.77 22.32
N GLY A 1126 -101.63 32.07 22.12
CA GLY A 1126 -100.69 32.98 21.45
C GLY A 1126 -99.34 33.10 22.16
N GLU A 1127 -99.36 33.21 23.49
CA GLU A 1127 -98.14 33.26 24.31
C GLU A 1127 -97.36 31.94 24.25
N ARG A 1128 -98.06 30.79 24.27
CA ARG A 1128 -97.44 29.46 24.10
C ARG A 1128 -96.86 29.21 22.70
N GLU A 1129 -97.48 29.75 21.64
CA GLU A 1129 -96.92 29.68 20.29
C GLU A 1129 -95.68 30.56 20.11
N MET A 1130 -95.67 31.77 20.67
CA MET A 1130 -94.49 32.66 20.62
C MET A 1130 -93.30 32.04 21.36
N GLY A 1131 -93.52 31.45 22.54
CA GLY A 1131 -92.48 30.74 23.28
C GLY A 1131 -91.90 29.53 22.53
N LYS A 1132 -92.76 28.75 21.86
CA LYS A 1132 -92.32 27.63 20.99
C LYS A 1132 -91.47 28.13 19.82
N ARG A 1133 -91.94 29.14 19.08
CA ARG A 1133 -91.21 29.71 17.93
C ARG A 1133 -89.84 30.27 18.34
N GLN A 1134 -89.73 30.91 19.50
CA GLN A 1134 -88.44 31.38 20.03
C GLN A 1134 -87.49 30.21 20.34
N GLY A 1135 -87.97 29.16 21.02
CA GLY A 1135 -87.16 27.96 21.30
C GLY A 1135 -86.71 27.22 20.04
N GLU A 1136 -87.60 27.10 19.04
CA GLU A 1136 -87.29 26.52 17.73
C GLU A 1136 -86.27 27.37 16.96
N GLN A 1137 -86.41 28.70 16.97
CA GLN A 1137 -85.51 29.63 16.27
C GLN A 1137 -84.11 29.68 16.92
N GLU A 1138 -84.01 29.57 18.25
CA GLU A 1138 -82.73 29.36 18.94
C GLU A 1138 -82.10 27.99 18.60
N ALA A 1139 -82.88 26.91 18.59
CA ALA A 1139 -82.39 25.58 18.23
C ALA A 1139 -81.84 25.54 16.80
N VAL A 1140 -82.56 26.12 15.84
CA VAL A 1140 -82.12 26.27 14.44
C VAL A 1140 -80.84 27.12 14.36
N SER A 1141 -80.73 28.21 15.12
CA SER A 1141 -79.53 29.06 15.14
C SER A 1141 -78.30 28.31 15.66
N ARG A 1142 -78.45 27.53 16.75
CA ARG A 1142 -77.39 26.68 17.31
C ARG A 1142 -76.99 25.53 16.36
N LEU A 1143 -77.93 24.99 15.59
CA LEU A 1143 -77.66 23.99 14.56
C LEU A 1143 -76.97 24.59 13.32
N SER A 1144 -77.31 25.81 12.90
CA SER A 1144 -76.65 26.50 11.77
C SER A 1144 -75.17 26.76 12.08
N LEU A 1145 -74.87 27.35 13.25
CA LEU A 1145 -73.49 27.59 13.69
C LEU A 1145 -72.67 26.29 13.72
N ARG A 1146 -73.24 25.19 14.23
CA ARG A 1146 -72.54 23.90 14.27
C ARG A 1146 -72.40 23.24 12.88
N ALA A 1147 -73.31 23.53 11.94
CA ALA A 1147 -73.16 23.11 10.55
C ALA A 1147 -72.08 23.93 9.82
N GLU A 1148 -71.95 25.22 10.13
CA GLU A 1148 -70.90 26.10 9.61
C GLU A 1148 -69.51 25.68 10.12
N ASP A 1149 -69.36 25.40 11.42
CA ASP A 1149 -68.13 24.83 12.00
C ASP A 1149 -67.72 23.51 11.32
N LEU A 1150 -68.68 22.59 11.12
CA LEU A 1150 -68.43 21.32 10.43
C LEU A 1150 -68.07 21.53 8.95
N GLN A 1151 -68.63 22.54 8.27
CA GLN A 1151 -68.22 22.92 6.92
C GLN A 1151 -66.82 23.53 6.89
N LEU A 1152 -66.42 24.31 7.90
CA LEU A 1152 -65.06 24.85 8.02
C LEU A 1152 -64.04 23.73 8.28
N GLN A 1153 -64.36 22.77 9.16
CA GLN A 1153 -63.54 21.58 9.37
C GLN A 1153 -63.43 20.69 8.11
N LEU A 1154 -64.53 20.53 7.35
CA LEU A 1154 -64.51 19.84 6.06
C LEU A 1154 -63.72 20.59 4.97
N LYS A 1155 -63.69 21.92 4.99
CA LYS A 1155 -62.82 22.73 4.10
C LYS A 1155 -61.35 22.59 4.50
N ALA A 1156 -61.02 22.67 5.79
CA ALA A 1156 -59.65 22.52 6.30
C ALA A 1156 -59.07 21.12 6.01
N THR A 1157 -59.83 20.06 6.29
CA THR A 1157 -59.42 18.68 6.00
C THR A 1157 -59.31 18.41 4.49
N ARG A 1158 -60.19 18.97 3.66
CA ARG A 1158 -60.00 18.94 2.19
C ARG A 1158 -58.76 19.70 1.74
N GLY A 1159 -58.45 20.84 2.36
CA GLY A 1159 -57.21 21.59 2.11
C GLY A 1159 -55.97 20.73 2.37
N LEU A 1160 -55.87 20.15 3.57
CA LEU A 1160 -54.76 19.26 3.93
C LEU A 1160 -54.66 18.02 3.03
N LEU A 1161 -55.78 17.39 2.66
CA LEU A 1161 -55.80 16.26 1.71
C LEU A 1161 -55.37 16.68 0.31
N GLN A 1162 -55.73 17.90 -0.14
CA GLN A 1162 -55.31 18.44 -1.42
C GLN A 1162 -53.81 18.80 -1.42
N GLU A 1163 -53.31 19.39 -0.33
CA GLU A 1163 -51.89 19.70 -0.11
C GLU A 1163 -51.03 18.43 -0.11
N LYS A 1164 -51.43 17.39 0.63
CA LYS A 1164 -50.79 16.07 0.59
C LYS A 1164 -50.94 15.37 -0.76
N SER A 1165 -52.01 15.62 -1.52
CA SER A 1165 -52.13 15.15 -2.90
C SER A 1165 -51.13 15.85 -3.84
N SER A 1166 -50.84 17.15 -3.64
CA SER A 1166 -49.78 17.85 -4.37
C SER A 1166 -48.39 17.36 -3.98
N GLU A 1167 -48.08 17.19 -2.70
CA GLU A 1167 -46.79 16.62 -2.25
C GLU A 1167 -46.52 15.25 -2.88
N LEU A 1168 -47.50 14.35 -2.86
CA LEU A 1168 -47.37 13.01 -3.45
C LEU A 1168 -47.21 13.07 -4.98
N LYS A 1169 -47.93 13.97 -5.67
CA LYS A 1169 -47.73 14.19 -7.12
C LYS A 1169 -46.34 14.72 -7.42
N GLU A 1170 -45.83 15.63 -6.60
CA GLU A 1170 -44.49 16.18 -6.78
C GLU A 1170 -43.42 15.11 -6.52
N GLN A 1171 -43.54 14.31 -5.46
CA GLN A 1171 -42.66 13.16 -5.20
C GLN A 1171 -42.67 12.16 -6.37
N VAL A 1172 -43.84 11.82 -6.93
CA VAL A 1172 -43.96 10.95 -8.11
C VAL A 1172 -43.30 11.59 -9.34
N SER A 1173 -43.43 12.91 -9.54
CA SER A 1173 -42.76 13.61 -10.66
C SER A 1173 -41.24 13.67 -10.50
N ARG A 1174 -40.73 13.86 -9.28
CA ARG A 1174 -39.30 13.80 -8.96
C ARG A 1174 -38.77 12.37 -9.18
N PHE A 1175 -39.52 11.35 -8.76
CA PHE A 1175 -39.15 9.95 -8.99
C PHE A 1175 -39.13 9.58 -10.48
N SER A 1176 -40.09 10.06 -11.28
CA SER A 1176 -40.08 9.83 -12.73
C SER A 1176 -38.93 10.55 -13.44
N ALA A 1177 -38.57 11.75 -12.99
CA ALA A 1177 -37.39 12.46 -13.49
C ALA A 1177 -36.08 11.73 -13.16
N VAL A 1178 -35.92 11.23 -11.92
CA VAL A 1178 -34.76 10.40 -11.53
C VAL A 1178 -34.73 9.09 -12.34
N SER A 1179 -35.87 8.44 -12.57
CA SER A 1179 -35.96 7.22 -13.38
C SER A 1179 -35.54 7.45 -14.83
N LEU A 1180 -35.96 8.57 -15.44
CA LEU A 1180 -35.52 8.99 -16.78
C LEU A 1180 -34.02 9.25 -16.85
N LEU A 1181 -33.46 9.94 -15.85
CA LEU A 1181 -32.02 10.26 -15.79
C LEU A 1181 -31.18 8.98 -15.60
N LEU A 1182 -31.66 8.02 -14.81
CA LEU A 1182 -31.05 6.71 -14.62
C LEU A 1182 -31.12 5.85 -15.89
N GLN A 1183 -32.24 5.90 -16.62
CA GLN A 1183 -32.37 5.27 -17.94
C GLN A 1183 -31.44 5.92 -18.99
N GLN A 1184 -31.25 7.24 -18.94
CA GLN A 1184 -30.32 7.96 -19.81
C GLN A 1184 -28.86 7.60 -19.50
N LEU A 1185 -28.50 7.45 -18.22
CA LEU A 1185 -27.19 6.95 -17.79
C LEU A 1185 -26.94 5.51 -18.26
N GLN A 1186 -27.95 4.62 -18.20
CA GLN A 1186 -27.84 3.26 -18.74
C GLN A 1186 -27.64 3.24 -20.25
N LEU A 1187 -28.32 4.12 -21.00
CA LEU A 1187 -28.09 4.31 -22.43
C LEU A 1187 -26.64 4.77 -22.70
N GLN A 1188 -26.18 5.83 -22.03
CA GLN A 1188 -24.79 6.31 -22.17
C GLN A 1188 -23.76 5.24 -21.79
N GLN A 1189 -24.02 4.44 -20.76
CA GLN A 1189 -23.15 3.31 -20.40
C GLN A 1189 -23.12 2.25 -21.51
N SER A 1190 -24.23 1.97 -22.18
CA SER A 1190 -24.28 1.05 -23.33
C SER A 1190 -23.53 1.61 -24.55
N GLU A 1191 -23.64 2.90 -24.83
CA GLU A 1191 -22.90 3.59 -25.90
C GLU A 1191 -21.39 3.59 -25.63
N LEU A 1192 -20.97 3.83 -24.38
CA LEU A 1192 -19.58 3.73 -23.94
C LEU A 1192 -19.04 2.30 -24.06
N MET A 1193 -19.83 1.27 -23.73
CA MET A 1193 -19.43 -0.13 -23.94
C MET A 1193 -19.23 -0.46 -25.43
N VAL A 1194 -20.09 0.04 -26.32
CA VAL A 1194 -19.93 -0.11 -27.77
C VAL A 1194 -18.70 0.64 -28.29
N ALA A 1195 -18.44 1.86 -27.79
CA ALA A 1195 -17.26 2.63 -28.13
C ALA A 1195 -15.96 1.95 -27.64
N LEU A 1196 -15.98 1.38 -26.43
CA LEU A 1196 -14.87 0.59 -25.88
C LEU A 1196 -14.60 -0.64 -26.75
N GLN A 1197 -15.62 -1.43 -27.07
CA GLN A 1197 -15.49 -2.61 -27.93
C GLN A 1197 -14.95 -2.26 -29.33
N GLN A 1198 -15.36 -1.13 -29.91
CA GLN A 1198 -14.77 -0.62 -31.16
C GLN A 1198 -13.31 -0.21 -30.99
N SER A 1199 -12.91 0.34 -29.84
CA SER A 1199 -11.51 0.67 -29.56
C SER A 1199 -10.64 -0.57 -29.39
N GLU A 1200 -11.14 -1.62 -28.73
CA GLU A 1200 -10.48 -2.93 -28.60
C GLU A 1200 -10.32 -3.63 -29.95
N GLN A 1201 -11.34 -3.58 -30.81
CA GLN A 1201 -11.25 -4.09 -32.19
C GLN A 1201 -10.19 -3.33 -33.00
N ARG A 1202 -10.13 -2.00 -32.90
CA ARG A 1202 -9.08 -1.19 -33.55
C ARG A 1202 -7.69 -1.54 -33.01
N LEU A 1203 -7.54 -1.67 -31.69
CA LEU A 1203 -6.27 -2.09 -31.06
C LEU A 1203 -5.84 -3.47 -31.55
N SER A 1204 -6.75 -4.45 -31.55
CA SER A 1204 -6.51 -5.80 -32.09
C SER A 1204 -6.07 -5.78 -33.56
N VAL A 1205 -6.71 -4.97 -34.41
CA VAL A 1205 -6.27 -4.78 -35.80
C VAL A 1205 -4.88 -4.16 -35.89
N THR A 1206 -4.56 -3.14 -35.09
CA THR A 1206 -3.21 -2.54 -35.08
C THR A 1206 -2.14 -3.49 -34.53
N LEU A 1207 -2.46 -4.33 -33.54
CA LEU A 1207 -1.54 -5.35 -33.01
C LEU A 1207 -1.26 -6.43 -34.04
N ASN A 1208 -2.27 -6.88 -34.80
CA ASN A 1208 -2.10 -7.82 -35.90
C ASN A 1208 -1.33 -7.21 -37.09
N GLN A 1209 -1.49 -5.92 -37.35
CA GLN A 1209 -0.63 -5.20 -38.32
C GLN A 1209 0.81 -5.08 -37.81
N ASN A 1210 1.02 -4.82 -36.52
CA ASN A 1210 2.34 -4.67 -35.93
C ASN A 1210 3.09 -6.00 -35.85
N SER A 1211 2.42 -7.12 -35.52
CA SER A 1211 3.02 -8.46 -35.59
C SER A 1211 3.37 -8.87 -37.02
N LEU A 1212 2.53 -8.51 -38.02
CA LEU A 1212 2.85 -8.68 -39.44
C LEU A 1212 4.04 -7.82 -39.89
N LEU A 1213 4.18 -6.59 -39.37
CA LEU A 1213 5.33 -5.73 -39.61
C LEU A 1213 6.60 -6.25 -38.92
N GLN A 1214 6.50 -6.80 -37.70
CA GLN A 1214 7.59 -7.51 -37.05
C GLN A 1214 8.03 -8.74 -37.86
N ALA A 1215 7.11 -9.55 -38.36
CA ALA A 1215 7.42 -10.68 -39.23
C ALA A 1215 8.13 -10.25 -40.53
N LYS A 1216 7.67 -9.16 -41.16
CA LYS A 1216 8.33 -8.55 -42.34
C LYS A 1216 9.72 -7.98 -42.00
N ASN A 1217 9.89 -7.36 -40.83
CA ASN A 1217 11.20 -6.89 -40.38
C ASN A 1217 12.13 -8.06 -40.04
N GLN A 1218 11.62 -9.18 -39.52
CA GLN A 1218 12.40 -10.39 -39.30
C GLN A 1218 12.86 -11.02 -40.62
N THR A 1219 12.01 -11.12 -41.65
CA THR A 1219 12.42 -11.62 -42.96
C THR A 1219 13.36 -10.66 -43.70
N LEU A 1220 13.16 -9.33 -43.59
CA LEU A 1220 14.12 -8.34 -44.09
C LEU A 1220 15.47 -8.45 -43.38
N ASN A 1221 15.51 -8.64 -42.06
CA ASN A 1221 16.76 -8.87 -41.33
C ASN A 1221 17.42 -10.20 -41.71
N GLN A 1222 16.66 -11.25 -42.02
CA GLN A 1222 17.20 -12.51 -42.55
C GLN A 1222 17.77 -12.36 -43.96
N LEU A 1223 17.14 -11.54 -44.82
CA LEU A 1223 17.66 -11.21 -46.16
C LEU A 1223 18.92 -10.35 -46.06
N LEU A 1224 18.94 -9.30 -45.23
CA LEU A 1224 20.14 -8.50 -44.96
C LEU A 1224 21.29 -9.36 -44.42
N ARG A 1225 21.04 -10.30 -43.51
CA ARG A 1225 22.05 -11.25 -43.01
C ARG A 1225 22.57 -12.24 -44.07
N ARG A 1226 21.92 -12.37 -45.22
CA ARG A 1226 22.40 -13.17 -46.38
C ARG A 1226 23.13 -12.30 -47.41
N LEU A 1227 22.58 -11.11 -47.69
CA LEU A 1227 23.14 -10.15 -48.64
C LEU A 1227 24.41 -9.45 -48.15
N VAL A 1228 24.56 -9.21 -46.84
CA VAL A 1228 25.78 -8.57 -46.29
C VAL A 1228 27.04 -9.42 -46.55
N PRO A 1229 27.04 -10.76 -46.35
CA PRO A 1229 28.12 -11.62 -46.82
C PRO A 1229 28.36 -11.57 -48.35
N GLU A 1230 27.31 -11.62 -49.17
CA GLU A 1230 27.42 -11.60 -50.64
C GLU A 1230 27.85 -10.25 -51.23
N ALA A 1231 27.72 -9.16 -50.47
CA ALA A 1231 28.19 -7.81 -50.83
C ALA A 1231 29.57 -7.46 -50.23
N LEU A 1232 30.20 -8.41 -49.51
CA LEU A 1232 31.55 -8.28 -48.93
C LEU A 1232 32.53 -9.32 -49.50
N SER A 1233 32.20 -9.90 -50.67
CA SER A 1233 33.04 -10.79 -51.48
C SER A 1233 33.23 -10.26 -52.89
#